data_AF-A0A1X1NES7-F1
#
_entry.id   AF-A0A1X1NES7-F1
#
_cell.length_a   1.000
_cell.length_b   1.000
_cell.length_c   1.000
_cell.angle_alpha   90.00
_cell.angle_beta   90.00
_cell.angle_gamma   90.00
#
_symmetry.space_group_name_H-M   'P 1'
#
loop_
_entity.id
_entity.type
_entity.pdbx_description
1 polymer ?
#
loop_
_entity_poly.entity_id
_entity_poly.type
_entity_poly.pdbx_seq_one_letter_code
_entity_poly.pdbx_strand_id
1 'polypeptide(L)'
;MAVYGYDYYGKSLYGAETAVQYSVEPVTATPIAPGHIQLGWGAATQNAWNTMRLVRNPFGVPAHGDDGTVIAEIPQTAPGRTWDDIDLPEGRVFYYGLFLGVTTWSSTTAYQSGDIVAYNGINYGAVAASTGITPGSNSSVWQPTTTSDPWIRAGAAAGLSVADHGYAMRLYKSIPRPYRLDTSEVTGYEDGVTNPDLFKFLSLFGHQLDTLATQTDILRDLRHIDTAPDDAVRSLTHQFGVLTEVSDEPIRRRVHATKAVELARNRGTDAGLADLINTLTGWDVEVEGSTNLMLNQDQANWASPNYPAWDKDVTYLGGEVVNHNGALWTATKSVSAITRADTMTVTASSGTVTKNPPASGGTGPTPYIYNTTPYMILSGPVNSYVTVSFTVAASGTYDLSIRAADGTAYGITTYSIDGVQSSLGKVDHYVPPLRTVPMTTSSTRYLGRYTMTAGTHTFTIKVVGKNAAATDYKAGLYSLSVTGTADPSRGQEPVNGSGWWTKVTAATGIDVTSSLTNPITRGPSTWSLRNMTTGSYPAGLSVAAGIAAVTGTDTNNSAGTVTNTGGAAANLGVRSVGTPTAPAWSSTTAYVLDNLVRDTKGTVWRALAASRGVTPGTDRDVWEVADIQSSDPLPLAAMVRQWGAPLNKTPQWSPQVEYAAGDRVAYNNFTYTAMTSSRNREPDGDAADNTYWQFDGPAQRMWTASAYTKLLAGTTSTTAKLFLDWYDAQGNLITTVTGATPSGFFQRFDEPTTTLSGDRSYSTDWLWDSSGAWSTSGTWVVSNGVLSPVTPSTTPYTRWALNTIPTGAAPNGDLRFYITFMTRPRLGAGAEQGMIFRSDNTAANFWMASRTRLTKNVNGAVTVMATWPEIPDGGRIYVHLAAGLIEVYRYVSPGVAPVKIASVAQATPDGGGFGLMERSL
;
A
#
# COMPACT_ATOMS: atom_id res chain seq x y z
N MET A 1 -39.03 -24.71 -8.06
CA MET A 1 -40.00 -23.83 -7.37
C MET A 1 -39.21 -23.10 -6.31
N ALA A 2 -39.15 -21.76 -6.33
CA ALA A 2 -38.39 -21.02 -5.32
C ALA A 2 -39.18 -20.95 -4.00
N VAL A 3 -38.59 -21.46 -2.92
CA VAL A 3 -39.10 -21.31 -1.55
C VAL A 3 -38.27 -20.24 -0.85
N TYR A 4 -38.88 -19.10 -0.55
CA TYR A 4 -38.22 -18.01 0.17
C TYR A 4 -38.09 -18.34 1.66
N GLY A 5 -36.96 -18.94 2.05
CA GLY A 5 -36.55 -19.11 3.43
C GLY A 5 -35.43 -18.13 3.82
N TYR A 6 -35.57 -17.44 4.94
CA TYR A 6 -34.49 -16.60 5.49
C TYR A 6 -33.51 -17.46 6.28
N ASP A 7 -32.26 -17.56 5.83
CA ASP A 7 -31.19 -18.21 6.56
C ASP A 7 -30.46 -17.24 7.49
N TYR A 8 -30.95 -17.14 8.73
CA TYR A 8 -30.33 -16.36 9.79
C TYR A 8 -29.01 -16.96 10.32
N TYR A 9 -28.60 -18.14 9.86
CA TYR A 9 -27.58 -18.96 10.52
C TYR A 9 -26.42 -19.41 9.63
N GLY A 10 -26.48 -19.17 8.32
CA GLY A 10 -25.48 -19.64 7.35
C GLY A 10 -25.45 -21.16 7.24
N LYS A 11 -26.62 -21.82 7.33
CA LYS A 11 -26.80 -23.28 7.35
C LYS A 11 -27.67 -23.82 6.20
N SER A 12 -28.12 -22.97 5.28
CA SER A 12 -28.86 -23.37 4.08
C SER A 12 -27.92 -23.63 2.89
N LEU A 13 -28.30 -24.55 2.00
CA LEU A 13 -27.53 -24.88 0.80
C LEU A 13 -27.76 -23.91 -0.37
N TYR A 14 -28.59 -22.87 -0.20
CA TYR A 14 -29.30 -22.24 -1.32
C TYR A 14 -28.82 -20.82 -1.64
N GLY A 15 -27.56 -20.73 -2.08
CA GLY A 15 -27.18 -19.70 -3.05
C GLY A 15 -28.00 -19.85 -4.33
N ALA A 16 -28.27 -18.76 -5.04
CA ALA A 16 -29.20 -18.78 -6.18
C ALA A 16 -28.72 -19.66 -7.35
N GLU A 17 -29.67 -20.32 -8.02
CA GLU A 17 -29.46 -21.40 -9.00
C GLU A 17 -28.69 -20.94 -10.24
N THR A 18 -27.36 -21.07 -10.22
CA THR A 18 -26.62 -21.45 -11.43
C THR A 18 -26.86 -22.93 -11.67
N ALA A 19 -27.24 -23.32 -12.89
CA ALA A 19 -27.63 -24.69 -13.19
C ALA A 19 -26.43 -25.64 -13.01
N VAL A 20 -26.44 -26.44 -11.95
CA VAL A 20 -25.37 -27.36 -11.57
C VAL A 20 -25.36 -28.56 -12.53
N GLN A 21 -24.67 -28.41 -13.67
CA GLN A 21 -24.60 -29.43 -14.71
C GLN A 21 -23.75 -30.63 -14.28
N TYR A 22 -22.69 -30.40 -13.51
CA TYR A 22 -21.95 -31.43 -12.78
C TYR A 22 -22.36 -31.40 -11.32
N SER A 23 -22.93 -32.46 -10.72
CA SER A 23 -23.28 -32.44 -9.29
C SER A 23 -22.36 -33.31 -8.45
N VAL A 24 -21.83 -32.75 -7.36
CA VAL A 24 -21.21 -33.47 -6.22
C VAL A 24 -22.05 -33.36 -4.94
N GLU A 25 -23.32 -33.01 -5.06
CA GLU A 25 -24.22 -32.90 -3.91
C GLU A 25 -24.56 -34.28 -3.27
N PRO A 26 -24.85 -34.34 -1.96
CA PRO A 26 -24.87 -33.24 -1.00
C PRO A 26 -23.46 -32.81 -0.58
N VAL A 27 -23.18 -31.51 -0.60
CA VAL A 27 -21.98 -30.93 0.02
C VAL A 27 -22.33 -30.46 1.44
N THR A 28 -21.47 -30.79 2.40
CA THR A 28 -21.64 -30.45 3.82
C THR A 28 -20.38 -29.81 4.37
N ALA A 29 -20.51 -28.75 5.17
CA ALA A 29 -19.42 -28.15 5.93
C ALA A 29 -19.78 -28.15 7.42
N THR A 30 -19.14 -29.02 8.20
CA THR A 30 -19.50 -29.31 9.60
C THR A 30 -18.38 -28.89 10.56
N PRO A 31 -18.61 -28.01 11.54
CA PRO A 31 -17.63 -27.72 12.56
C PRO A 31 -17.45 -28.90 13.51
N ILE A 32 -16.24 -29.44 13.59
CA ILE A 32 -15.92 -30.58 14.45
C ILE A 32 -15.02 -30.21 15.65
N ALA A 33 -14.38 -29.03 15.61
CA ALA A 33 -13.74 -28.38 16.75
C ALA A 33 -13.71 -26.85 16.54
N PRO A 34 -13.34 -26.03 17.54
CA PRO A 34 -13.01 -24.63 17.31
C PRO A 34 -11.92 -24.49 16.24
N GLY A 35 -12.07 -23.51 15.33
CA GLY A 35 -11.14 -23.30 14.21
C GLY A 35 -11.03 -24.44 13.18
N HIS A 36 -11.93 -25.44 13.20
CA HIS A 36 -11.87 -26.63 12.33
C HIS A 36 -13.22 -27.00 11.74
N ILE A 37 -13.33 -26.86 10.41
CA ILE A 37 -14.48 -27.30 9.60
C ILE A 37 -14.08 -28.54 8.81
N GLN A 38 -14.86 -29.62 8.94
CA GLN A 38 -14.78 -30.77 8.06
C GLN A 38 -15.75 -30.60 6.90
N LEU A 39 -15.22 -30.63 5.69
CA LEU A 39 -15.98 -30.69 4.44
C LEU A 39 -16.28 -32.15 4.10
N GLY A 40 -17.44 -32.38 3.49
CA GLY A 40 -17.85 -33.67 2.91
C GLY A 40 -18.67 -33.46 1.64
N TRP A 41 -18.62 -34.39 0.69
CA TRP A 41 -19.36 -34.27 -0.57
C TRP A 41 -19.71 -35.64 -1.20
N GLY A 42 -20.69 -35.62 -2.11
CA GLY A 42 -21.15 -36.76 -2.88
C GLY A 42 -20.15 -37.25 -3.95
N ALA A 43 -20.48 -38.35 -4.62
CA ALA A 43 -19.76 -38.72 -5.84
C ALA A 43 -20.24 -37.84 -6.99
N ALA A 44 -19.31 -37.37 -7.84
CA ALA A 44 -19.67 -36.65 -9.06
C ALA A 44 -20.61 -37.50 -9.93
N THR A 45 -21.73 -36.91 -10.38
CA THR A 45 -22.73 -37.62 -11.22
C THR A 45 -22.26 -37.92 -12.65
N GLN A 46 -21.08 -37.44 -13.04
CA GLN A 46 -20.49 -37.59 -14.37
C GLN A 46 -19.00 -37.94 -14.29
N ASN A 47 -18.47 -38.47 -15.39
CA ASN A 47 -17.08 -38.94 -15.50
C ASN A 47 -16.17 -38.02 -16.34
N ALA A 48 -16.67 -36.96 -16.98
CA ALA A 48 -15.90 -36.11 -17.91
C ALA A 48 -15.09 -34.96 -17.27
N TRP A 49 -14.54 -35.15 -16.08
CA TRP A 49 -13.72 -34.17 -15.35
C TRP A 49 -12.35 -34.74 -14.95
N ASN A 50 -11.31 -33.90 -14.91
CA ASN A 50 -9.93 -34.34 -14.61
C ASN A 50 -9.52 -34.11 -13.14
N THR A 51 -9.90 -32.96 -12.60
CA THR A 51 -9.50 -32.45 -11.28
C THR A 51 -10.69 -31.76 -10.65
N MET A 52 -10.80 -31.86 -9.33
CA MET A 52 -11.76 -31.13 -8.51
C MET A 52 -11.02 -30.13 -7.63
N ARG A 53 -11.39 -28.85 -7.68
CA ARG A 53 -10.80 -27.78 -6.88
C ARG A 53 -11.75 -27.37 -5.76
N LEU A 54 -11.24 -27.32 -4.54
CA LEU A 54 -11.93 -26.78 -3.36
C LEU A 54 -11.46 -25.35 -3.13
N VAL A 55 -12.39 -24.39 -3.19
CA VAL A 55 -12.13 -22.97 -2.94
C VAL A 55 -12.86 -22.56 -1.67
N ARG A 56 -12.14 -21.88 -0.77
CA ARG A 56 -12.64 -21.30 0.48
C ARG A 56 -12.66 -19.78 0.39
N ASN A 57 -13.80 -19.17 0.64
CA ASN A 57 -13.96 -17.72 0.62
C ASN A 57 -14.66 -17.25 1.92
N PRO A 58 -14.08 -16.29 2.66
CA PRO A 58 -14.63 -15.83 3.94
C PRO A 58 -15.73 -14.76 3.78
N PHE A 59 -16.09 -14.39 2.55
CA PHE A 59 -17.04 -13.31 2.22
C PHE A 59 -18.34 -13.82 1.55
N GLY A 60 -18.39 -15.05 1.05
CA GLY A 60 -19.58 -15.66 0.44
C GLY A 60 -19.18 -16.83 -0.46
N VAL A 61 -20.16 -17.55 -1.03
CA VAL A 61 -19.88 -18.72 -1.87
C VAL A 61 -19.05 -18.33 -3.10
N PRO A 62 -17.86 -18.93 -3.34
CA PRO A 62 -17.01 -18.62 -4.49
C PRO A 62 -17.76 -18.61 -5.81
N ALA A 63 -17.62 -17.54 -6.58
CA ALA A 63 -18.20 -17.36 -7.91
C ALA A 63 -17.66 -18.39 -8.91
N HIS A 64 -16.33 -18.37 -9.10
CA HIS A 64 -15.54 -19.20 -10.02
C HIS A 64 -14.37 -19.87 -9.28
N GLY A 65 -13.63 -20.73 -9.97
CA GLY A 65 -12.54 -21.55 -9.40
C GLY A 65 -11.37 -20.78 -8.77
N ASP A 66 -11.32 -19.45 -8.86
CA ASP A 66 -10.27 -18.59 -8.31
C ASP A 66 -10.81 -17.51 -7.35
N ASP A 67 -12.13 -17.51 -7.05
CA ASP A 67 -12.77 -16.56 -6.12
C ASP A 67 -12.57 -17.00 -4.65
N GLY A 68 -11.33 -16.94 -4.18
CA GLY A 68 -10.95 -17.20 -2.80
C GLY A 68 -9.60 -17.89 -2.63
N THR A 69 -9.41 -18.56 -1.49
CA THR A 69 -8.25 -19.41 -1.23
C THR A 69 -8.52 -20.82 -1.79
N VAL A 70 -7.71 -21.28 -2.74
CA VAL A 70 -7.70 -22.71 -3.11
C VAL A 70 -7.11 -23.50 -1.95
N ILE A 71 -7.90 -24.39 -1.34
CA ILE A 71 -7.48 -25.21 -0.19
C ILE A 71 -7.08 -26.63 -0.59
N ALA A 72 -7.61 -27.15 -1.71
CA ALA A 72 -7.20 -28.43 -2.28
C ALA A 72 -7.46 -28.49 -3.79
N GLU A 73 -6.62 -29.24 -4.50
CA GLU A 73 -6.90 -29.77 -5.83
C GLU A 73 -6.78 -31.30 -5.79
N ILE A 74 -7.84 -31.99 -6.18
CA ILE A 74 -8.04 -33.44 -5.99
C ILE A 74 -8.24 -34.07 -7.38
N PRO A 75 -7.33 -34.92 -7.87
CA PRO A 75 -7.47 -35.55 -9.18
C PRO A 75 -8.58 -36.62 -9.16
N GLN A 76 -9.25 -36.81 -10.30
CA GLN A 76 -10.34 -37.81 -10.44
C GLN A 76 -9.90 -39.23 -10.06
N THR A 77 -8.60 -39.56 -10.18
CA THR A 77 -8.02 -40.85 -9.82
C THR A 77 -7.93 -41.11 -8.31
N ALA A 78 -8.05 -40.08 -7.48
CA ALA A 78 -8.07 -40.19 -6.02
C ALA A 78 -9.16 -39.28 -5.42
N PRO A 79 -10.45 -39.55 -5.71
CA PRO A 79 -11.55 -38.69 -5.31
C PRO A 79 -11.89 -38.95 -3.84
N GLY A 80 -11.13 -38.29 -2.96
CA GLY A 80 -11.54 -38.11 -1.57
C GLY A 80 -12.95 -37.54 -1.51
N ARG A 81 -13.67 -37.82 -0.42
CA ARG A 81 -15.04 -37.34 -0.18
C ARG A 81 -15.15 -36.46 1.06
N THR A 82 -14.03 -36.18 1.70
CA THR A 82 -13.91 -35.35 2.90
C THR A 82 -12.61 -34.54 2.82
N TRP A 83 -12.61 -33.37 3.44
CA TRP A 83 -11.41 -32.54 3.63
C TRP A 83 -11.48 -31.83 4.97
N ASP A 84 -10.37 -31.80 5.71
CA ASP A 84 -10.27 -31.11 6.98
C ASP A 84 -9.64 -29.73 6.78
N ASP A 85 -10.43 -28.68 7.02
CA ASP A 85 -10.03 -27.28 6.93
C ASP A 85 -9.76 -26.75 8.34
N ILE A 86 -8.47 -26.71 8.69
CA ILE A 86 -7.94 -26.40 10.03
C ILE A 86 -7.30 -25.01 10.09
N ASP A 87 -6.94 -24.58 11.30
CA ASP A 87 -6.33 -23.27 11.60
C ASP A 87 -7.17 -22.08 11.10
N LEU A 88 -8.51 -22.25 11.06
CA LEU A 88 -9.44 -21.21 10.66
C LEU A 88 -9.57 -20.14 11.75
N PRO A 89 -9.62 -18.85 11.38
CA PRO A 89 -10.08 -17.80 12.27
C PRO A 89 -11.42 -18.18 12.94
N GLU A 90 -11.43 -18.22 14.25
CA GLU A 90 -12.59 -18.54 15.07
C GLU A 90 -13.68 -17.46 14.95
N GLY A 91 -14.94 -17.85 15.14
CA GLY A 91 -16.07 -16.93 15.25
C GLY A 91 -16.68 -16.45 13.93
N ARG A 92 -16.41 -17.13 12.80
CA ARG A 92 -16.75 -16.65 11.45
C ARG A 92 -17.32 -17.73 10.53
N VAL A 93 -18.28 -17.37 9.67
CA VAL A 93 -18.76 -18.25 8.59
C VAL A 93 -17.75 -18.26 7.44
N PHE A 94 -17.36 -19.46 7.01
CA PHE A 94 -16.58 -19.70 5.79
C PHE A 94 -17.47 -20.38 4.75
N TYR A 95 -17.29 -19.99 3.50
CA TYR A 95 -18.05 -20.50 2.37
C TYR A 95 -17.13 -21.28 1.44
N TYR A 96 -17.66 -22.34 0.86
CA TYR A 96 -16.92 -23.32 0.09
C TYR A 96 -17.58 -23.54 -1.26
N GLY A 97 -16.78 -23.47 -2.32
CA GLY A 97 -17.17 -23.82 -3.68
C GLY A 97 -16.35 -25.01 -4.16
N LEU A 98 -17.01 -26.06 -4.62
CA LEU A 98 -16.38 -27.20 -5.27
C LEU A 98 -16.53 -27.01 -6.78
N PHE A 99 -15.42 -27.06 -7.51
CA PHE A 99 -15.38 -26.88 -8.96
C PHE A 99 -14.76 -28.09 -9.64
N LEU A 100 -15.31 -28.53 -10.77
CA LEU A 100 -14.70 -29.56 -11.61
C LEU A 100 -14.02 -28.91 -12.82
N GLY A 101 -12.81 -29.40 -13.11
CA GLY A 101 -12.02 -29.00 -14.27
C GLY A 101 -12.60 -29.58 -15.55
N VAL A 102 -12.91 -28.71 -16.50
CA VAL A 102 -13.45 -29.10 -17.81
C VAL A 102 -12.38 -29.85 -18.61
N THR A 103 -12.74 -31.02 -19.14
CA THR A 103 -11.81 -31.80 -19.97
C THR A 103 -11.79 -31.30 -21.41
N THR A 104 -10.64 -31.33 -22.08
CA THR A 104 -10.57 -31.10 -23.53
C THR A 104 -11.30 -32.22 -24.26
N TRP A 105 -12.07 -31.89 -25.30
CA TRP A 105 -12.75 -32.91 -26.11
C TRP A 105 -11.75 -33.87 -26.78
N SER A 106 -12.08 -35.17 -26.76
CA SER A 106 -11.36 -36.22 -27.48
C SER A 106 -12.32 -37.07 -28.32
N SER A 107 -11.93 -37.37 -29.56
CA SER A 107 -12.67 -38.25 -30.45
C SER A 107 -12.78 -39.70 -29.96
N THR A 108 -11.88 -40.13 -29.06
CA THR A 108 -11.87 -41.50 -28.50
C THR A 108 -12.69 -41.65 -27.22
N THR A 109 -13.14 -40.55 -26.62
CA THR A 109 -13.89 -40.57 -25.36
C THR A 109 -15.38 -40.70 -25.63
N ALA A 110 -16.04 -41.57 -24.87
CA ALA A 110 -17.49 -41.69 -24.88
C ALA A 110 -18.10 -40.73 -23.85
N TYR A 111 -18.87 -39.76 -24.32
CA TYR A 111 -19.54 -38.75 -23.53
C TYR A 111 -21.01 -39.11 -23.31
N GLN A 112 -21.55 -38.77 -22.15
CA GLN A 112 -22.95 -38.91 -21.76
C GLN A 112 -23.68 -37.56 -21.83
N SER A 113 -25.01 -37.60 -21.87
CA SER A 113 -25.81 -36.37 -21.72
C SER A 113 -25.51 -35.71 -20.37
N GLY A 114 -25.12 -34.44 -20.38
CA GLY A 114 -24.67 -33.67 -19.22
C GLY A 114 -23.15 -33.53 -19.07
N ASP A 115 -22.32 -34.28 -19.80
CA ASP A 115 -20.85 -34.05 -19.83
C ASP A 115 -20.52 -32.71 -20.51
N ILE A 116 -19.47 -32.02 -20.06
CA ILE A 116 -19.02 -30.73 -20.62
C ILE A 116 -17.54 -30.82 -21.02
N VAL A 117 -17.23 -30.35 -22.22
CA VAL A 117 -15.88 -30.36 -22.80
C VAL A 117 -15.45 -29.00 -23.34
N ALA A 118 -14.16 -28.71 -23.25
CA ALA A 118 -13.54 -27.56 -23.91
C ALA A 118 -13.12 -27.94 -25.34
N TYR A 119 -13.54 -27.14 -26.33
CA TYR A 119 -13.18 -27.30 -27.73
C TYR A 119 -13.09 -25.93 -28.43
N ASN A 120 -11.95 -25.65 -29.09
CA ASN A 120 -11.68 -24.36 -29.76
C ASN A 120 -11.93 -23.11 -28.88
N GLY A 121 -11.67 -23.19 -27.57
CA GLY A 121 -11.86 -22.08 -26.62
C GLY A 121 -13.31 -21.87 -26.18
N ILE A 122 -14.24 -22.73 -26.58
CA ILE A 122 -15.65 -22.73 -26.17
C ILE A 122 -15.93 -24.02 -25.40
N ASN A 123 -16.66 -23.90 -24.29
CA ASN A 123 -17.17 -25.07 -23.57
C ASN A 123 -18.50 -25.53 -24.21
N TYR A 124 -18.66 -26.84 -24.35
CA TYR A 124 -19.85 -27.47 -24.93
C TYR A 124 -20.40 -28.54 -24.00
N GLY A 125 -21.70 -28.44 -23.67
CA GLY A 125 -22.45 -29.49 -22.98
C GLY A 125 -22.99 -30.51 -23.96
N ALA A 126 -22.84 -31.79 -23.63
CA ALA A 126 -23.44 -32.91 -24.35
C ALA A 126 -24.94 -32.98 -24.05
N VAL A 127 -25.77 -32.86 -25.08
CA VAL A 127 -27.23 -33.01 -25.02
C VAL A 127 -27.62 -34.48 -25.15
N ALA A 128 -26.85 -35.25 -25.90
CA ALA A 128 -27.03 -36.69 -26.11
C ALA A 128 -25.69 -37.43 -25.99
N ALA A 129 -25.73 -38.69 -25.58
CA ALA A 129 -24.53 -39.52 -25.48
C ALA A 129 -23.88 -39.74 -26.87
N SER A 130 -22.56 -39.64 -26.96
CA SER A 130 -21.84 -39.73 -28.23
C SER A 130 -20.37 -40.16 -28.08
N THR A 131 -19.73 -40.49 -29.20
CA THR A 131 -18.29 -40.78 -29.30
C THR A 131 -17.85 -40.34 -30.69
N GLY A 132 -16.67 -39.71 -30.83
CA GLY A 132 -16.15 -39.25 -32.13
C GLY A 132 -16.86 -38.06 -32.78
N ILE A 133 -18.05 -37.66 -32.32
CA ILE A 133 -18.78 -36.48 -32.83
C ILE A 133 -18.19 -35.21 -32.24
N THR A 134 -17.64 -34.34 -33.09
CA THR A 134 -16.97 -33.09 -32.70
C THR A 134 -17.95 -32.04 -32.16
N PRO A 135 -17.63 -31.31 -31.08
CA PRO A 135 -18.45 -30.20 -30.60
C PRO A 135 -18.64 -29.11 -31.67
N GLY A 136 -19.81 -28.46 -31.64
CA GLY A 136 -20.24 -27.50 -32.66
C GLY A 136 -20.66 -28.10 -34.01
N SER A 137 -20.36 -29.37 -34.32
CA SER A 137 -20.75 -30.01 -35.59
C SER A 137 -22.22 -30.45 -35.66
N ASN A 138 -22.86 -30.68 -34.50
CA ASN A 138 -24.25 -31.16 -34.41
C ASN A 138 -24.93 -30.66 -33.13
N SER A 139 -25.92 -29.77 -33.27
CA SER A 139 -26.65 -29.14 -32.16
C SER A 139 -27.64 -30.06 -31.42
N SER A 140 -27.92 -31.26 -31.96
CA SER A 140 -28.65 -32.33 -31.28
C SER A 140 -27.76 -33.19 -30.38
N VAL A 141 -26.43 -33.00 -30.45
CA VAL A 141 -25.44 -33.74 -29.63
C VAL A 141 -24.68 -32.78 -28.71
N TRP A 142 -24.30 -31.60 -29.18
CA TRP A 142 -23.50 -30.62 -28.45
C TRP A 142 -24.13 -29.22 -28.51
N GLN A 143 -24.27 -28.55 -27.36
CA GLN A 143 -24.66 -27.14 -27.28
C GLN A 143 -23.60 -26.33 -26.54
N PRO A 144 -23.25 -25.11 -26.99
CA PRO A 144 -22.28 -24.27 -26.30
C PRO A 144 -22.86 -23.82 -24.95
N THR A 145 -22.04 -23.82 -23.89
CA THR A 145 -22.43 -23.30 -22.58
C THR A 145 -22.27 -21.79 -22.52
N THR A 146 -22.96 -21.15 -21.57
CA THR A 146 -22.87 -19.69 -21.33
C THR A 146 -21.58 -19.25 -20.64
N THR A 147 -20.86 -20.17 -19.97
CA THR A 147 -19.53 -19.95 -19.41
C THR A 147 -18.44 -20.53 -20.32
N SER A 148 -17.30 -19.83 -20.40
CA SER A 148 -16.03 -20.30 -20.98
C SER A 148 -14.98 -20.67 -19.93
N ASP A 149 -15.34 -20.73 -18.65
CA ASP A 149 -14.41 -21.01 -17.55
C ASP A 149 -13.86 -22.45 -17.61
N PRO A 150 -12.58 -22.67 -17.29
CA PRO A 150 -12.03 -24.02 -17.14
C PRO A 150 -12.54 -24.75 -15.88
N TRP A 151 -13.22 -24.04 -14.98
CA TRP A 151 -13.70 -24.52 -13.68
C TRP A 151 -15.21 -24.32 -13.54
N ILE A 152 -15.99 -25.40 -13.63
CA ILE A 152 -17.45 -25.35 -13.50
C ILE A 152 -17.85 -25.76 -12.08
N ARG A 153 -18.67 -24.93 -11.41
CA ARG A 153 -19.12 -25.22 -10.03
C ARG A 153 -19.99 -26.47 -10.01
N ALA A 154 -19.69 -27.37 -9.07
CA ALA A 154 -20.37 -28.64 -8.92
C ALA A 154 -21.05 -28.87 -7.57
N GLY A 155 -20.78 -28.00 -6.60
CA GLY A 155 -21.49 -27.96 -5.33
C GLY A 155 -20.99 -26.84 -4.42
N ALA A 156 -21.73 -26.57 -3.34
CA ALA A 156 -21.39 -25.49 -2.42
C ALA A 156 -21.87 -25.76 -0.99
N ALA A 157 -21.13 -25.24 0.00
CA ALA A 157 -21.54 -25.27 1.40
C ALA A 157 -21.08 -24.03 2.16
N ALA A 158 -21.75 -23.74 3.28
CA ALA A 158 -21.32 -22.78 4.28
C ALA A 158 -21.09 -23.51 5.61
N GLY A 159 -19.98 -23.20 6.28
CA GLY A 159 -19.62 -23.79 7.57
C GLY A 159 -19.25 -22.70 8.56
N LEU A 160 -19.65 -22.86 9.82
CA LEU A 160 -19.30 -21.93 10.89
C LEU A 160 -18.00 -22.36 11.56
N SER A 161 -16.96 -21.53 11.51
CA SER A 161 -15.80 -21.67 12.39
C SER A 161 -16.22 -21.27 13.80
N VAL A 162 -16.44 -22.25 14.66
CA VAL A 162 -16.86 -22.06 16.06
C VAL A 162 -15.71 -21.45 16.85
N ALA A 163 -16.01 -20.53 17.77
CA ALA A 163 -15.03 -20.00 18.72
C ALA A 163 -15.09 -20.74 20.05
N ASP A 164 -13.96 -20.93 20.73
CA ASP A 164 -13.93 -21.47 22.10
C ASP A 164 -14.35 -20.39 23.11
N HIS A 165 -15.62 -20.44 23.54
CA HIS A 165 -16.12 -19.60 24.65
C HIS A 165 -15.85 -20.26 26.01
N GLY A 166 -15.11 -21.38 26.04
CA GLY A 166 -14.75 -22.15 27.22
C GLY A 166 -15.89 -22.98 27.80
N TYR A 167 -16.99 -23.24 27.07
CA TYR A 167 -18.14 -23.95 27.67
C TYR A 167 -17.79 -25.39 28.08
N ALA A 168 -16.91 -26.09 27.36
CA ALA A 168 -16.38 -27.39 27.79
C ALA A 168 -15.73 -27.32 29.19
N MET A 169 -14.87 -26.33 29.42
CA MET A 169 -14.18 -26.11 30.70
C MET A 169 -15.14 -25.63 31.81
N ARG A 170 -16.16 -24.82 31.47
CA ARG A 170 -17.22 -24.40 32.41
C ARG A 170 -18.09 -25.57 32.86
N LEU A 171 -18.48 -26.44 31.93
CA LEU A 171 -19.22 -27.68 32.24
C LEU A 171 -18.39 -28.60 33.14
N TYR A 172 -17.12 -28.84 32.79
CA TYR A 172 -16.21 -29.64 33.61
C TYR A 172 -16.07 -29.09 35.03
N LYS A 173 -15.76 -27.78 35.18
CA LYS A 173 -15.64 -27.14 36.50
C LYS A 173 -16.94 -27.19 37.33
N SER A 174 -18.10 -27.17 36.67
CA SER A 174 -19.42 -27.31 37.30
C SER A 174 -19.71 -28.73 37.84
N ILE A 175 -19.01 -29.77 37.36
CA ILE A 175 -19.13 -31.12 37.93
C ILE A 175 -18.51 -31.14 39.34
N PRO A 176 -19.19 -31.71 40.37
CA PRO A 176 -18.62 -31.86 41.71
C PRO A 176 -17.31 -32.65 41.68
N ARG A 177 -16.30 -32.13 42.41
CA ARG A 177 -14.93 -32.66 42.46
C ARG A 177 -14.81 -34.20 42.62
N PRO A 178 -15.64 -34.91 43.42
CA PRO A 178 -15.57 -36.37 43.52
C PRO A 178 -15.74 -37.14 42.20
N TYR A 179 -16.35 -36.54 41.17
CA TYR A 179 -16.49 -37.14 39.83
C TYR A 179 -15.43 -36.65 38.84
N ARG A 180 -14.63 -35.62 39.18
CA ARG A 180 -13.54 -35.11 38.33
C ARG A 180 -12.20 -35.79 38.58
N LEU A 181 -12.04 -36.44 39.72
CA LEU A 181 -10.85 -37.19 40.09
C LEU A 181 -10.84 -38.57 39.40
N ASP A 182 -9.79 -38.87 38.65
CA ASP A 182 -9.52 -40.21 38.09
C ASP A 182 -8.86 -41.16 39.13
N THR A 183 -8.26 -40.59 40.18
CA THR A 183 -7.61 -41.32 41.28
C THR A 183 -8.13 -40.86 42.65
N SER A 184 -8.05 -41.73 43.66
CA SER A 184 -8.77 -41.56 44.93
C SER A 184 -8.19 -40.53 45.92
N GLU A 185 -7.28 -39.63 45.51
CA GLU A 185 -6.70 -38.63 46.41
C GLU A 185 -7.57 -37.36 46.54
N VAL A 186 -8.29 -37.28 47.67
CA VAL A 186 -9.22 -36.18 47.99
C VAL A 186 -8.50 -34.88 48.38
N THR A 187 -7.17 -34.89 48.52
CA THR A 187 -6.35 -33.82 49.14
C THR A 187 -5.57 -32.93 48.17
N GLY A 188 -5.38 -33.33 46.90
CA GLY A 188 -4.60 -32.56 45.93
C GLY A 188 -5.31 -31.29 45.41
N TYR A 189 -4.57 -30.19 45.24
CA TYR A 189 -5.04 -29.00 44.51
C TYR A 189 -5.11 -29.35 43.01
N GLU A 190 -6.30 -29.25 42.40
CA GLU A 190 -6.48 -29.53 40.98
C GLU A 190 -6.21 -28.26 40.15
N ASP A 191 -5.22 -28.32 39.26
CA ASP A 191 -5.09 -27.40 38.13
C ASP A 191 -5.34 -28.16 36.81
N GLY A 192 -5.93 -27.49 35.83
CA GLY A 192 -6.28 -28.08 34.54
C GLY A 192 -7.38 -29.16 34.60
N VAL A 193 -7.14 -30.27 33.90
CA VAL A 193 -8.10 -31.38 33.70
C VAL A 193 -7.53 -32.66 34.33
N THR A 194 -8.21 -33.17 35.35
CA THR A 194 -7.79 -34.34 36.16
C THR A 194 -8.46 -35.66 35.76
N ASN A 195 -9.55 -35.62 34.99
CA ASN A 195 -10.14 -36.79 34.32
C ASN A 195 -10.36 -36.43 32.84
N PRO A 196 -9.51 -36.92 31.92
CA PRO A 196 -9.53 -36.52 30.52
C PRO A 196 -10.71 -37.09 29.74
N ASP A 197 -11.27 -38.25 30.14
CA ASP A 197 -12.37 -38.88 29.40
C ASP A 197 -13.73 -38.27 29.77
N LEU A 198 -13.93 -37.88 31.03
CA LEU A 198 -15.04 -37.01 31.43
C LEU A 198 -14.94 -35.65 30.70
N PHE A 199 -13.74 -35.08 30.58
CA PHE A 199 -13.55 -33.83 29.85
C PHE A 199 -13.93 -33.98 28.37
N LYS A 200 -13.42 -35.00 27.66
CA LYS A 200 -13.80 -35.30 26.26
C LYS A 200 -15.32 -35.45 26.09
N PHE A 201 -15.98 -36.15 27.01
CA PHE A 201 -17.44 -36.30 26.99
C PHE A 201 -18.16 -34.96 27.15
N LEU A 202 -17.72 -34.11 28.08
CA LEU A 202 -18.29 -32.77 28.30
C LEU A 202 -17.93 -31.79 27.17
N SER A 203 -16.81 -31.95 26.47
CA SER A 203 -16.46 -31.17 25.27
C SER A 203 -17.47 -31.34 24.14
N LEU A 204 -18.15 -32.49 24.02
CA LEU A 204 -19.22 -32.68 23.04
C LEU A 204 -20.41 -31.74 23.30
N PHE A 205 -20.75 -31.51 24.57
CA PHE A 205 -21.80 -30.55 24.96
C PHE A 205 -21.27 -29.11 24.97
N GLY A 206 -20.01 -28.92 25.35
CA GLY A 206 -19.29 -27.65 25.26
C GLY A 206 -19.38 -27.09 23.85
N HIS A 207 -18.86 -27.82 22.85
CA HIS A 207 -18.85 -27.43 21.43
C HIS A 207 -20.23 -27.01 20.90
N GLN A 208 -21.34 -27.61 21.38
CA GLN A 208 -22.69 -27.20 21.02
C GLN A 208 -23.11 -25.87 21.67
N LEU A 209 -22.72 -25.61 22.92
CA LEU A 209 -22.91 -24.32 23.59
C LEU A 209 -22.00 -23.22 23.01
N ASP A 210 -20.73 -23.55 22.73
CA ASP A 210 -19.76 -22.70 22.04
C ASP A 210 -20.26 -22.34 20.62
N THR A 211 -20.87 -23.30 19.90
CA THR A 211 -21.58 -23.07 18.63
C THR A 211 -22.74 -22.08 18.79
N LEU A 212 -23.63 -22.29 19.77
CA LEU A 212 -24.79 -21.40 20.00
C LEU A 212 -24.37 -19.98 20.41
N ALA A 213 -23.32 -19.85 21.23
CA ALA A 213 -22.74 -18.55 21.59
C ALA A 213 -22.16 -17.84 20.36
N THR A 214 -21.37 -18.56 19.55
CA THR A 214 -20.82 -18.03 18.30
C THR A 214 -21.91 -17.57 17.32
N GLN A 215 -22.98 -18.36 17.15
CA GLN A 215 -24.13 -17.96 16.32
C GLN A 215 -24.84 -16.71 16.89
N THR A 216 -24.91 -16.57 18.21
CA THR A 216 -25.50 -15.40 18.88
C THR A 216 -24.67 -14.13 18.65
N ASP A 217 -23.34 -14.23 18.68
CA ASP A 217 -22.47 -13.06 18.47
C ASP A 217 -22.42 -12.62 17.00
N ILE A 218 -22.46 -13.56 16.04
CA ILE A 218 -22.66 -13.23 14.61
C ILE A 218 -23.99 -12.48 14.39
N LEU A 219 -25.08 -12.91 15.05
CA LEU A 219 -26.38 -12.24 14.97
C LEU A 219 -26.39 -10.85 15.64
N ARG A 220 -25.56 -10.62 16.66
CA ARG A 220 -25.38 -9.30 17.29
C ARG A 220 -24.59 -8.34 16.40
N ASP A 221 -23.70 -8.86 15.57
CA ASP A 221 -22.71 -8.06 14.84
C ASP A 221 -22.95 -7.97 13.33
N LEU A 222 -24.18 -8.27 12.86
CA LEU A 222 -24.64 -8.12 11.47
C LEU A 222 -24.42 -6.72 10.84
N ARG A 223 -24.10 -5.72 11.66
CA ARG A 223 -23.69 -4.37 11.26
C ARG A 223 -22.29 -4.30 10.64
N HIS A 224 -21.40 -5.26 10.94
CA HIS A 224 -20.03 -5.28 10.42
C HIS A 224 -20.01 -6.08 9.12
N ILE A 225 -19.92 -5.33 8.02
CA ILE A 225 -20.20 -5.82 6.67
C ILE A 225 -19.10 -6.73 6.11
N ASP A 226 -17.96 -6.84 6.80
CA ASP A 226 -16.88 -7.77 6.51
C ASP A 226 -17.07 -9.15 7.17
N THR A 227 -17.90 -9.25 8.22
CA THR A 227 -18.11 -10.45 9.05
C THR A 227 -19.54 -11.00 8.96
N ALA A 228 -20.53 -10.16 8.63
CA ALA A 228 -21.92 -10.57 8.44
C ALA A 228 -22.08 -11.64 7.32
N PRO A 229 -23.07 -12.56 7.38
CA PRO A 229 -23.34 -13.53 6.31
C PRO A 229 -23.69 -12.87 4.96
N ASP A 230 -23.32 -13.48 3.83
CA ASP A 230 -23.57 -12.93 2.47
C ASP A 230 -25.06 -12.66 2.19
N ASP A 231 -25.98 -13.50 2.68
CA ASP A 231 -27.42 -13.28 2.52
C ASP A 231 -27.95 -12.10 3.35
N ALA A 232 -27.30 -11.78 4.48
CA ALA A 232 -27.57 -10.54 5.23
C ALA A 232 -27.05 -9.31 4.46
N VAL A 233 -25.87 -9.41 3.83
CA VAL A 233 -25.34 -8.36 2.95
C VAL A 233 -26.27 -8.14 1.74
N ARG A 234 -26.77 -9.20 1.10
CA ARG A 234 -27.73 -9.11 -0.02
C ARG A 234 -29.08 -8.51 0.42
N SER A 235 -29.52 -8.83 1.64
CA SER A 235 -30.71 -8.21 2.24
C SER A 235 -30.51 -6.71 2.54
N LEU A 236 -29.28 -6.29 2.80
CA LEU A 236 -28.89 -4.91 3.04
C LEU A 236 -28.73 -4.11 1.73
N THR A 237 -28.16 -4.68 0.67
CA THR A 237 -28.07 -4.03 -0.66
C THR A 237 -29.45 -3.73 -1.24
N HIS A 238 -30.38 -4.67 -1.12
CA HIS A 238 -31.78 -4.44 -1.50
C HIS A 238 -32.45 -3.30 -0.72
N GLN A 239 -32.14 -3.11 0.58
CA GLN A 239 -32.64 -1.98 1.36
C GLN A 239 -32.06 -0.63 0.92
N PHE A 240 -30.82 -0.61 0.43
CA PHE A 240 -30.22 0.58 -0.19
C PHE A 240 -30.63 0.78 -1.66
N GLY A 241 -31.52 -0.06 -2.21
CA GLY A 241 -31.95 0.01 -3.61
C GLY A 241 -30.87 -0.41 -4.62
N VAL A 242 -29.77 -1.02 -4.17
CA VAL A 242 -28.72 -1.56 -5.03
C VAL A 242 -29.14 -2.94 -5.51
N LEU A 243 -29.36 -3.06 -6.82
CA LEU A 243 -29.47 -4.36 -7.48
C LEU A 243 -28.07 -4.96 -7.61
N THR A 244 -27.69 -5.82 -6.66
CA THR A 244 -26.55 -6.74 -6.83
C THR A 244 -26.97 -7.88 -7.73
N GLU A 245 -26.11 -8.25 -8.70
CA GLU A 245 -26.34 -9.46 -9.48
C GLU A 245 -25.97 -10.70 -8.66
N VAL A 246 -26.65 -11.82 -8.96
CA VAL A 246 -26.32 -13.13 -8.37
C VAL A 246 -24.89 -13.56 -8.76
N SER A 247 -24.46 -13.14 -9.95
CA SER A 247 -23.15 -13.36 -10.57
C SER A 247 -22.00 -12.58 -9.93
N ASP A 248 -22.27 -11.55 -9.13
CA ASP A 248 -21.22 -10.73 -8.50
C ASP A 248 -20.33 -11.58 -7.59
N GLU A 249 -19.03 -11.27 -7.54
CA GLU A 249 -18.13 -11.81 -6.50
C GLU A 249 -18.62 -11.35 -5.11
N PRO A 250 -18.56 -12.20 -4.07
CA PRO A 250 -19.04 -11.84 -2.73
C PRO A 250 -18.30 -10.63 -2.12
N ILE A 251 -17.02 -10.46 -2.46
CA ILE A 251 -16.24 -9.28 -2.04
C ILE A 251 -16.74 -8.01 -2.73
N ARG A 252 -17.06 -8.05 -4.03
CA ARG A 252 -17.66 -6.92 -4.74
C ARG A 252 -19.04 -6.58 -4.18
N ARG A 253 -19.90 -7.57 -3.87
CA ARG A 253 -21.19 -7.31 -3.17
C ARG A 253 -21.00 -6.52 -1.86
N ARG A 254 -19.98 -6.82 -1.06
CA ARG A 254 -19.67 -6.10 0.18
C ARG A 254 -19.14 -4.68 -0.07
N VAL A 255 -18.29 -4.48 -1.09
CA VAL A 255 -17.85 -3.14 -1.51
C VAL A 255 -19.02 -2.30 -2.04
N HIS A 256 -19.86 -2.86 -2.92
CA HIS A 256 -21.11 -2.25 -3.40
C HIS A 256 -22.00 -1.82 -2.24
N ALA A 257 -22.22 -2.70 -1.25
CA ALA A 257 -23.05 -2.42 -0.08
C ALA A 257 -22.47 -1.32 0.82
N THR A 258 -21.14 -1.33 1.02
CA THR A 258 -20.43 -0.33 1.83
C THR A 258 -20.46 1.04 1.18
N LYS A 259 -20.18 1.11 -0.14
CA LYS A 259 -20.14 2.35 -0.91
C LYS A 259 -21.49 2.81 -1.44
N ALA A 260 -22.59 2.07 -1.24
CA ALA A 260 -23.91 2.37 -1.80
C ALA A 260 -24.36 3.83 -1.58
N VAL A 261 -24.25 4.32 -0.34
CA VAL A 261 -24.65 5.69 0.04
C VAL A 261 -23.68 6.75 -0.50
N GLU A 262 -22.38 6.42 -0.55
CA GLU A 262 -21.31 7.28 -1.10
C GLU A 262 -21.49 7.46 -2.61
N LEU A 263 -21.65 6.36 -3.36
CA LEU A 263 -21.95 6.33 -4.79
C LEU A 263 -23.24 7.10 -5.13
N ALA A 264 -24.30 6.93 -4.33
CA ALA A 264 -25.54 7.66 -4.51
C ALA A 264 -25.39 9.18 -4.30
N ARG A 265 -24.57 9.60 -3.32
CA ARG A 265 -24.30 11.01 -3.00
C ARG A 265 -23.33 11.66 -3.99
N ASN A 266 -22.29 10.94 -4.40
CA ASN A 266 -21.19 11.45 -5.21
C ASN A 266 -21.43 11.30 -6.73
N ARG A 267 -22.60 10.77 -7.15
CA ARG A 267 -22.94 10.48 -8.55
C ARG A 267 -22.74 11.69 -9.47
N GLY A 268 -21.89 11.52 -10.48
CA GLY A 268 -21.57 12.57 -11.45
C GLY A 268 -20.44 13.52 -11.01
N THR A 269 -19.71 13.17 -9.94
CA THR A 269 -18.41 13.79 -9.59
C THR A 269 -17.27 12.83 -9.87
N ASP A 270 -16.05 13.35 -10.03
CA ASP A 270 -14.84 12.54 -10.28
C ASP A 270 -14.59 11.53 -9.16
N ALA A 271 -14.87 11.92 -7.91
CA ALA A 271 -14.82 11.01 -6.76
C ALA A 271 -15.84 9.87 -6.88
N GLY A 272 -17.09 10.18 -7.30
CA GLY A 272 -18.10 9.16 -7.55
C GLY A 272 -17.78 8.23 -8.73
N LEU A 273 -16.99 8.70 -9.70
CA LEU A 273 -16.47 7.87 -10.79
C LEU A 273 -15.32 6.98 -10.32
N ALA A 274 -14.39 7.51 -9.52
CA ALA A 274 -13.31 6.75 -8.89
C ALA A 274 -13.87 5.66 -7.96
N ASP A 275 -14.86 6.01 -7.12
CA ASP A 275 -15.59 5.05 -6.28
C ASP A 275 -16.29 3.97 -7.12
N LEU A 276 -16.90 4.31 -8.25
CA LEU A 276 -17.55 3.35 -9.13
C LEU A 276 -16.54 2.40 -9.79
N ILE A 277 -15.40 2.90 -10.25
CA ILE A 277 -14.35 2.08 -10.85
C ILE A 277 -13.70 1.16 -9.79
N ASN A 278 -13.40 1.67 -8.60
CA ASN A 278 -12.96 0.87 -7.45
C ASN A 278 -13.98 -0.21 -7.07
N THR A 279 -15.28 0.14 -7.06
CA THR A 279 -16.38 -0.79 -6.77
C THR A 279 -16.49 -1.90 -7.83
N LEU A 280 -16.31 -1.57 -9.11
CA LEU A 280 -16.39 -2.51 -10.24
C LEU A 280 -15.14 -3.39 -10.39
N THR A 281 -13.96 -2.88 -10.05
CA THR A 281 -12.66 -3.53 -10.39
C THR A 281 -11.85 -4.01 -9.19
N GLY A 282 -12.13 -3.50 -7.99
CA GLY A 282 -11.31 -3.70 -6.78
C GLY A 282 -10.09 -2.78 -6.66
N TRP A 283 -9.84 -1.87 -7.62
CA TRP A 283 -8.65 -1.01 -7.65
C TRP A 283 -8.98 0.47 -7.47
N ASP A 284 -8.20 1.16 -6.62
CA ASP A 284 -8.21 2.62 -6.59
C ASP A 284 -7.68 3.22 -7.89
N VAL A 285 -8.32 4.31 -8.34
CA VAL A 285 -7.96 5.01 -9.58
C VAL A 285 -7.95 6.53 -9.38
N GLU A 286 -7.04 7.19 -10.08
CA GLU A 286 -6.98 8.65 -10.15
C GLU A 286 -7.78 9.11 -11.39
N VAL A 287 -8.73 10.03 -11.20
CA VAL A 287 -9.62 10.53 -12.26
C VAL A 287 -9.27 11.98 -12.57
N GLU A 288 -8.56 12.20 -13.67
CA GLU A 288 -8.23 13.54 -14.17
C GLU A 288 -9.27 14.04 -15.18
N GLY A 289 -10.01 15.10 -14.82
CA GLY A 289 -10.93 15.78 -15.72
C GLY A 289 -10.20 16.64 -16.76
N SER A 290 -10.07 16.15 -18.00
CA SER A 290 -9.50 16.92 -19.11
C SER A 290 -10.56 17.73 -19.87
N THR A 291 -10.17 18.91 -20.38
CA THR A 291 -11.01 19.72 -21.28
C THR A 291 -10.94 19.26 -22.75
N ASN A 292 -10.07 18.30 -23.09
CA ASN A 292 -10.02 17.72 -24.43
C ASN A 292 -11.18 16.74 -24.63
N LEU A 293 -12.07 17.06 -25.57
CA LEU A 293 -12.96 16.08 -26.20
C LEU A 293 -12.11 15.13 -27.06
N MET A 294 -11.63 14.03 -26.46
CA MET A 294 -11.06 12.90 -27.20
C MET A 294 -12.14 12.35 -28.14
N LEU A 295 -11.93 12.42 -29.46
CA LEU A 295 -12.99 12.16 -30.44
C LEU A 295 -13.16 10.66 -30.76
N ASN A 296 -12.18 9.83 -30.44
CA ASN A 296 -12.27 8.37 -30.57
C ASN A 296 -11.35 7.64 -29.57
N GLN A 297 -11.50 6.32 -29.50
CA GLN A 297 -10.79 5.45 -28.56
C GLN A 297 -9.30 5.26 -28.91
N ASP A 298 -8.92 5.38 -30.18
CA ASP A 298 -7.54 5.24 -30.65
C ASP A 298 -6.62 6.40 -30.24
N GLN A 299 -7.20 7.60 -30.03
CA GLN A 299 -6.48 8.77 -29.50
C GLN A 299 -6.01 8.59 -28.04
N ALA A 300 -6.52 7.58 -27.32
CA ALA A 300 -6.15 7.32 -25.92
C ALA A 300 -4.84 6.52 -25.73
N ASN A 301 -4.21 6.01 -26.80
CA ASN A 301 -3.00 5.20 -26.67
C ASN A 301 -1.74 6.06 -26.39
N TRP A 302 -1.41 6.24 -25.11
CA TRP A 302 -0.23 6.99 -24.64
C TRP A 302 1.12 6.51 -25.21
N ALA A 303 1.24 5.25 -25.64
CA ALA A 303 2.49 4.69 -26.15
C ALA A 303 2.66 4.87 -27.67
N SER A 304 1.57 5.04 -28.43
CA SER A 304 1.58 5.22 -29.88
C SER A 304 0.23 5.77 -30.36
N PRO A 305 0.00 7.09 -30.28
CA PRO A 305 -1.21 7.71 -30.82
C PRO A 305 -1.21 7.57 -32.34
N ASN A 306 -2.18 6.84 -32.88
CA ASN A 306 -2.27 6.57 -34.31
C ASN A 306 -3.01 7.73 -35.01
N TYR A 307 -2.26 8.75 -35.43
CA TYR A 307 -2.82 9.97 -36.01
C TYR A 307 -3.63 9.68 -37.30
N PRO A 308 -4.80 10.33 -37.49
CA PRO A 308 -5.63 10.11 -38.66
C PRO A 308 -4.89 10.49 -39.95
N ALA A 309 -5.22 9.81 -41.04
CA ALA A 309 -4.75 10.21 -42.36
C ALA A 309 -5.25 11.62 -42.71
N TRP A 310 -4.46 12.38 -43.45
CA TRP A 310 -4.92 13.65 -44.00
C TRP A 310 -6.02 13.42 -45.05
N ASP A 311 -7.13 14.13 -44.89
CA ASP A 311 -8.25 14.18 -45.83
C ASP A 311 -8.45 15.62 -46.31
N LYS A 312 -8.45 15.81 -47.63
CA LYS A 312 -8.70 17.08 -48.32
C LYS A 312 -10.05 17.72 -47.95
N ASP A 313 -11.05 16.92 -47.55
CA ASP A 313 -12.41 17.36 -47.28
C ASP A 313 -12.67 17.69 -45.79
N VAL A 314 -11.69 17.41 -44.93
CA VAL A 314 -11.68 17.80 -43.51
C VAL A 314 -11.03 19.17 -43.34
N THR A 315 -11.56 19.96 -42.40
CA THR A 315 -10.93 21.19 -41.91
C THR A 315 -10.15 20.86 -40.64
N TYR A 316 -8.88 21.25 -40.58
CA TYR A 316 -7.99 20.94 -39.46
C TYR A 316 -7.66 22.19 -38.65
N LEU A 317 -7.86 22.13 -37.34
CA LEU A 317 -7.56 23.22 -36.44
C LEU A 317 -6.05 23.32 -36.20
N GLY A 318 -5.51 24.55 -36.18
CA GLY A 318 -4.11 24.80 -35.83
C GLY A 318 -3.72 24.15 -34.49
N GLY A 319 -2.76 23.22 -34.54
CA GLY A 319 -2.38 22.34 -33.43
C GLY A 319 -2.69 20.85 -33.69
N GLU A 320 -3.65 20.53 -34.56
CA GLU A 320 -3.98 19.15 -34.92
C GLU A 320 -2.88 18.50 -35.77
N VAL A 321 -2.75 17.17 -35.63
CA VAL A 321 -1.69 16.38 -36.25
C VAL A 321 -2.28 15.27 -37.11
N VAL A 322 -1.82 15.18 -38.36
CA VAL A 322 -2.25 14.20 -39.36
C VAL A 322 -1.07 13.39 -39.89
N ASN A 323 -1.33 12.17 -40.34
CA ASN A 323 -0.40 11.38 -41.13
C ASN A 323 -0.65 11.64 -42.63
N HIS A 324 0.37 12.13 -43.35
CA HIS A 324 0.32 12.29 -44.80
C HIS A 324 1.60 11.78 -45.44
N ASN A 325 1.45 10.85 -46.40
CA ASN A 325 2.55 10.17 -47.10
C ASN A 325 3.63 9.60 -46.16
N GLY A 326 3.23 9.00 -45.03
CA GLY A 326 4.13 8.37 -44.07
C GLY A 326 4.92 9.35 -43.18
N ALA A 327 4.51 10.62 -43.14
CA ALA A 327 5.05 11.62 -42.22
C ALA A 327 3.93 12.30 -41.43
N LEU A 328 4.23 12.70 -40.20
CA LEU A 328 3.32 13.51 -39.39
C LEU A 328 3.45 14.99 -39.75
N TRP A 329 2.32 15.70 -39.75
CA TRP A 329 2.22 17.12 -40.06
C TRP A 329 1.30 17.81 -39.06
N THR A 330 1.72 18.96 -38.54
CA THR A 330 0.90 19.79 -37.65
C THR A 330 0.33 20.97 -38.43
N ALA A 331 -0.98 21.21 -38.31
CA ALA A 331 -1.61 22.41 -38.83
C ALA A 331 -1.09 23.63 -38.07
N THR A 332 -0.52 24.63 -38.77
CA THR A 332 0.11 25.81 -38.15
C THR A 332 -0.80 27.04 -38.04
N LYS A 333 -2.03 26.97 -38.59
CA LYS A 333 -3.02 28.04 -38.51
C LYS A 333 -4.39 27.49 -38.21
N SER A 334 -4.99 27.95 -37.12
CA SER A 334 -6.44 28.04 -36.96
C SER A 334 -6.82 29.51 -37.22
N VAL A 335 -7.88 29.77 -37.99
CA VAL A 335 -8.32 31.14 -38.33
C VAL A 335 -9.13 31.76 -37.17
N SER A 336 -8.68 31.57 -35.91
CA SER A 336 -9.33 32.08 -34.69
C SER A 336 -8.50 33.18 -34.04
N ALA A 337 -8.87 34.42 -34.29
CA ALA A 337 -8.22 35.59 -33.72
C ALA A 337 -8.94 36.03 -32.43
N ILE A 338 -8.33 35.75 -31.27
CA ILE A 338 -8.82 36.22 -29.97
C ILE A 338 -8.17 37.57 -29.63
N THR A 339 -8.92 38.66 -29.84
CA THR A 339 -8.49 40.01 -29.47
C THR A 339 -8.90 40.32 -28.04
N ARG A 340 -7.96 40.82 -27.22
CA ARG A 340 -8.21 41.20 -25.82
C ARG A 340 -8.83 42.60 -25.73
N ALA A 341 -9.86 42.78 -24.90
CA ALA A 341 -10.67 43.99 -24.90
C ALA A 341 -9.90 45.28 -24.57
N ASP A 342 -8.93 45.22 -23.64
CA ASP A 342 -8.05 46.35 -23.32
C ASP A 342 -7.18 46.80 -24.52
N THR A 343 -6.87 45.89 -25.45
CA THR A 343 -6.07 46.21 -26.66
C THR A 343 -6.89 46.82 -27.79
N MET A 344 -8.22 46.70 -27.79
CA MET A 344 -9.09 47.24 -28.85
C MET A 344 -9.20 48.77 -28.76
N THR A 345 -9.10 49.48 -29.88
CA THR A 345 -9.34 50.93 -29.91
C THR A 345 -10.83 51.22 -29.71
N VAL A 346 -11.17 52.09 -28.76
CA VAL A 346 -12.54 52.60 -28.58
C VAL A 346 -12.78 53.69 -29.62
N THR A 347 -13.81 53.54 -30.44
CA THR A 347 -14.16 54.48 -31.52
C THR A 347 -15.32 55.40 -31.16
N ALA A 348 -16.23 54.98 -30.27
CA ALA A 348 -17.30 55.80 -29.72
C ALA A 348 -17.79 55.26 -28.37
N SER A 349 -18.33 56.12 -27.50
CA SER A 349 -18.95 55.72 -26.23
C SER A 349 -19.90 56.77 -25.66
N SER A 350 -20.94 56.32 -24.96
CA SER A 350 -21.90 57.18 -24.22
C SER A 350 -22.03 56.78 -22.74
N GLY A 351 -20.93 56.29 -22.16
CA GLY A 351 -20.78 55.99 -20.74
C GLY A 351 -19.29 55.93 -20.38
N THR A 352 -18.97 55.74 -19.10
CA THR A 352 -17.58 55.64 -18.64
C THR A 352 -17.00 54.29 -19.05
N VAL A 353 -15.93 54.31 -19.84
CA VAL A 353 -15.21 53.10 -20.27
C VAL A 353 -13.88 52.99 -19.53
N THR A 354 -13.78 52.00 -18.63
CA THR A 354 -12.54 51.68 -17.91
C THR A 354 -11.86 50.49 -18.57
N LYS A 355 -10.56 50.60 -18.84
CA LYS A 355 -9.71 49.48 -19.28
C LYS A 355 -8.84 49.00 -18.11
N ASN A 356 -8.83 47.69 -17.88
CA ASN A 356 -8.07 47.05 -16.80
C ASN A 356 -7.05 46.08 -17.42
N PRO A 357 -5.86 46.57 -17.84
CA PRO A 357 -4.80 45.66 -18.28
C PRO A 357 -4.36 44.75 -17.10
N PRO A 358 -3.99 43.49 -17.35
CA PRO A 358 -3.44 42.62 -16.32
C PRO A 358 -2.12 43.20 -15.78
N ALA A 359 -1.86 42.97 -14.49
CA ALA A 359 -0.64 43.46 -13.83
C ALA A 359 0.61 42.97 -14.59
N SER A 360 1.51 43.90 -14.92
CA SER A 360 2.53 43.76 -15.98
C SER A 360 3.76 42.92 -15.62
N GLY A 361 3.61 41.91 -14.75
CA GLY A 361 4.66 40.96 -14.37
C GLY A 361 4.51 39.55 -14.98
N GLY A 362 3.34 39.20 -15.53
CA GLY A 362 3.05 37.87 -16.06
C GLY A 362 3.41 37.71 -17.54
N THR A 363 4.67 37.36 -17.85
CA THR A 363 5.11 37.03 -19.23
C THR A 363 4.88 35.55 -19.62
N GLY A 364 4.31 34.74 -18.74
CA GLY A 364 3.97 33.35 -19.03
C GLY A 364 2.82 33.22 -20.04
N PRO A 365 2.91 32.34 -21.05
CA PRO A 365 1.88 32.19 -22.09
C PRO A 365 0.61 31.45 -21.63
N THR A 366 0.45 31.18 -20.33
CA THR A 366 -0.69 30.49 -19.72
C THR A 366 -1.92 31.43 -19.62
N PRO A 367 -3.00 31.25 -20.40
CA PRO A 367 -4.10 32.23 -20.49
C PRO A 367 -5.08 32.24 -19.29
N TYR A 368 -4.79 31.47 -18.24
CA TYR A 368 -5.73 31.15 -17.15
C TYR A 368 -5.22 31.59 -15.77
N ILE A 369 -5.02 32.89 -15.61
CA ILE A 369 -5.05 33.51 -14.27
C ILE A 369 -6.50 33.93 -14.00
N TYR A 370 -7.04 33.57 -12.82
CA TYR A 370 -8.41 33.84 -12.38
C TYR A 370 -8.66 35.33 -12.04
N ASN A 371 -8.34 36.22 -12.98
CA ASN A 371 -8.52 37.66 -12.80
C ASN A 371 -10.01 38.01 -12.93
N THR A 372 -10.68 38.23 -11.80
CA THR A 372 -12.14 38.46 -11.71
C THR A 372 -12.58 39.77 -12.39
N THR A 373 -11.66 40.71 -12.60
CA THR A 373 -11.93 41.98 -13.30
C THR A 373 -11.83 41.83 -14.83
N PRO A 374 -12.87 42.15 -15.61
CA PRO A 374 -12.78 42.18 -17.07
C PRO A 374 -11.89 43.31 -17.59
N TYR A 375 -11.21 43.04 -18.71
CA TYR A 375 -10.24 43.94 -19.31
C TYR A 375 -10.85 45.24 -19.85
N MET A 376 -12.16 45.26 -20.14
CA MET A 376 -12.94 46.48 -20.39
C MET A 376 -14.25 46.44 -19.61
N ILE A 377 -14.62 47.58 -19.00
CA ILE A 377 -15.91 47.82 -18.35
C ILE A 377 -16.53 49.09 -18.91
N LEU A 378 -17.74 48.99 -19.45
CA LEU A 378 -18.64 50.13 -19.64
C LEU A 378 -19.51 50.28 -18.39
N SER A 379 -19.59 51.50 -17.83
CA SER A 379 -20.50 51.88 -16.75
C SER A 379 -21.33 53.10 -17.17
N GLY A 380 -22.64 52.99 -17.14
CA GLY A 380 -23.57 54.07 -17.50
C GLY A 380 -25.02 53.58 -17.64
N PRO A 381 -26.00 54.49 -17.68
CA PRO A 381 -27.43 54.15 -17.70
C PRO A 381 -27.89 53.44 -18.99
N VAL A 382 -29.18 53.12 -19.07
CA VAL A 382 -29.81 52.60 -20.29
C VAL A 382 -29.52 53.52 -21.49
N ASN A 383 -29.11 52.92 -22.61
CA ASN A 383 -28.55 53.54 -23.81
C ASN A 383 -27.07 53.99 -23.74
N SER A 384 -26.36 53.81 -22.63
CA SER A 384 -24.89 53.84 -22.67
C SER A 384 -24.36 52.72 -23.56
N TYR A 385 -23.41 53.03 -24.43
CA TYR A 385 -22.72 52.07 -25.28
C TYR A 385 -21.21 52.32 -25.32
N VAL A 386 -20.48 51.31 -25.79
CA VAL A 386 -19.09 51.40 -26.24
C VAL A 386 -18.95 50.68 -27.58
N THR A 387 -18.34 51.35 -28.56
CA THR A 387 -17.95 50.77 -29.84
C THR A 387 -16.44 50.67 -29.90
N VAL A 388 -15.94 49.51 -30.32
CA VAL A 388 -14.52 49.20 -30.43
C VAL A 388 -14.20 48.67 -31.83
N SER A 389 -12.98 48.92 -32.31
CA SER A 389 -12.52 48.39 -33.60
C SER A 389 -11.66 47.14 -33.45
N PHE A 390 -11.82 46.20 -34.38
CA PHE A 390 -10.95 45.04 -34.59
C PHE A 390 -10.66 44.89 -36.09
N THR A 391 -9.67 44.06 -36.46
CA THR A 391 -9.25 43.90 -37.86
C THR A 391 -9.36 42.44 -38.30
N VAL A 392 -9.91 42.23 -39.49
CA VAL A 392 -10.05 40.91 -40.13
C VAL A 392 -9.10 40.87 -41.33
N ALA A 393 -8.24 39.86 -41.38
CA ALA A 393 -7.11 39.80 -42.31
C ALA A 393 -7.48 39.42 -43.76
N ALA A 394 -8.68 38.87 -43.97
CA ALA A 394 -9.18 38.43 -45.27
C ALA A 394 -10.70 38.66 -45.37
N SER A 395 -11.23 38.72 -46.59
CA SER A 395 -12.69 38.67 -46.79
C SER A 395 -13.17 37.23 -46.64
N GLY A 396 -14.26 37.01 -45.90
CA GLY A 396 -14.77 35.67 -45.62
C GLY A 396 -15.95 35.65 -44.67
N THR A 397 -16.38 34.45 -44.29
CA THR A 397 -17.45 34.24 -43.31
C THR A 397 -16.85 33.81 -41.98
N TYR A 398 -17.30 34.45 -40.89
CA TYR A 398 -16.72 34.32 -39.55
C TYR A 398 -17.81 34.07 -38.52
N ASP A 399 -17.57 33.09 -37.64
CA ASP A 399 -18.33 32.85 -36.43
C ASP A 399 -17.69 33.67 -35.31
N LEU A 400 -18.45 34.64 -34.78
CA LEU A 400 -17.98 35.57 -33.76
C LEU A 400 -18.50 35.16 -32.39
N SER A 401 -17.64 35.18 -31.38
CA SER A 401 -18.05 35.01 -29.98
C SER A 401 -17.30 35.96 -29.07
N ILE A 402 -17.90 36.32 -27.95
CA ILE A 402 -17.28 37.17 -26.92
C ILE A 402 -17.17 36.40 -25.61
N ARG A 403 -16.16 36.75 -24.81
CA ARG A 403 -16.11 36.40 -23.39
C ARG A 403 -16.55 37.62 -22.59
N ALA A 404 -17.81 37.64 -22.17
CA ALA A 404 -18.41 38.69 -21.36
C ALA A 404 -18.15 38.46 -19.86
N ALA A 405 -18.39 39.49 -19.05
CA ALA A 405 -18.46 39.37 -17.60
C ALA A 405 -19.91 39.33 -17.12
N ASP A 406 -20.21 38.39 -16.23
CA ASP A 406 -21.48 38.26 -15.55
C ASP A 406 -21.27 38.46 -14.03
N GLY A 407 -22.27 38.95 -13.29
CA GLY A 407 -22.14 39.23 -11.85
C GLY A 407 -23.18 40.20 -11.30
N THR A 408 -23.12 40.51 -10.01
CA THR A 408 -24.18 41.24 -9.29
C THR A 408 -24.39 42.71 -9.73
N ALA A 409 -23.43 43.29 -10.45
CA ALA A 409 -23.44 44.70 -10.88
C ALA A 409 -23.60 44.89 -12.40
N TYR A 410 -23.82 43.81 -13.16
CA TYR A 410 -23.90 43.87 -14.62
C TYR A 410 -25.36 43.91 -15.10
N GLY A 411 -25.60 44.69 -16.15
CA GLY A 411 -26.93 44.97 -16.70
C GLY A 411 -27.34 44.04 -17.84
N ILE A 412 -28.37 44.45 -18.58
CA ILE A 412 -28.84 43.78 -19.80
C ILE A 412 -28.25 44.50 -21.00
N THR A 413 -27.57 43.78 -21.89
CA THR A 413 -26.90 44.34 -23.08
C THR A 413 -27.46 43.82 -24.39
N THR A 414 -27.15 44.53 -25.47
CA THR A 414 -27.31 44.11 -26.87
C THR A 414 -25.99 44.33 -27.60
N TYR A 415 -25.70 43.48 -28.59
CA TYR A 415 -24.48 43.54 -29.38
C TYR A 415 -24.77 43.89 -30.85
N SER A 416 -23.83 44.56 -31.52
CA SER A 416 -23.83 44.70 -32.97
C SER A 416 -22.43 44.65 -33.58
N ILE A 417 -22.36 44.22 -34.84
CA ILE A 417 -21.17 44.24 -35.70
C ILE A 417 -21.48 45.17 -36.86
N ASP A 418 -20.67 46.22 -37.06
CA ASP A 418 -20.87 47.25 -38.10
C ASP A 418 -22.28 47.82 -38.16
N GLY A 419 -22.88 48.03 -36.98
CA GLY A 419 -24.24 48.51 -36.79
C GLY A 419 -25.33 47.43 -36.89
N VAL A 420 -25.04 46.27 -37.49
CA VAL A 420 -25.99 45.15 -37.60
C VAL A 420 -26.11 44.42 -36.26
N GLN A 421 -27.32 44.36 -35.70
CA GLN A 421 -27.57 43.75 -34.40
C GLN A 421 -27.39 42.22 -34.42
N SER A 422 -26.77 41.68 -33.37
CA SER A 422 -26.54 40.25 -33.17
C SER A 422 -27.82 39.45 -32.92
N SER A 423 -27.84 38.22 -33.43
CA SER A 423 -28.89 37.22 -33.21
C SER A 423 -29.09 36.81 -31.75
N LEU A 424 -28.18 37.17 -30.83
CA LEU A 424 -28.38 37.01 -29.38
C LEU A 424 -29.54 37.85 -28.83
N GLY A 425 -29.97 38.90 -29.54
CA GLY A 425 -30.98 39.81 -29.03
C GLY A 425 -30.50 40.57 -27.79
N LYS A 426 -31.13 40.33 -26.63
CA LYS A 426 -30.80 40.92 -25.33
C LYS A 426 -30.20 39.86 -24.40
N VAL A 427 -29.06 40.15 -23.79
CA VAL A 427 -28.37 39.27 -22.84
C VAL A 427 -28.37 39.91 -21.45
N ASP A 428 -28.95 39.25 -20.46
CA ASP A 428 -28.81 39.63 -19.04
C ASP A 428 -27.48 39.06 -18.50
N HIS A 429 -26.71 39.91 -17.82
CA HIS A 429 -25.43 39.56 -17.20
C HIS A 429 -25.53 39.46 -15.67
N TYR A 430 -26.71 39.65 -15.09
CA TYR A 430 -26.88 39.49 -13.66
C TYR A 430 -26.69 38.02 -13.22
N VAL A 431 -25.80 37.81 -12.26
CA VAL A 431 -25.64 36.55 -11.53
C VAL A 431 -25.76 36.83 -10.03
N PRO A 432 -26.61 36.10 -9.28
CA PRO A 432 -26.78 36.28 -7.85
C PRO A 432 -25.52 35.82 -7.07
N PRO A 433 -25.24 36.42 -5.90
CA PRO A 433 -24.01 36.14 -5.15
C PRO A 433 -24.06 34.76 -4.45
N LEU A 434 -23.11 33.88 -4.80
CA LEU A 434 -22.88 32.64 -4.07
C LEU A 434 -22.07 32.95 -2.79
N ARG A 435 -22.73 32.87 -1.62
CA ARG A 435 -22.17 33.09 -0.27
C ARG A 435 -21.49 34.47 -0.07
N THR A 436 -22.29 35.50 0.20
CA THR A 436 -21.90 36.84 0.76
C THR A 436 -20.81 37.66 0.05
N VAL A 437 -20.09 37.10 -0.92
CA VAL A 437 -19.01 37.76 -1.68
C VAL A 437 -19.52 38.07 -3.10
N PRO A 438 -19.32 39.30 -3.62
CA PRO A 438 -19.65 39.61 -5.02
C PRO A 438 -18.73 38.83 -5.98
N MET A 439 -19.25 37.75 -6.58
CA MET A 439 -18.56 37.08 -7.68
C MET A 439 -18.78 37.86 -8.99
N THR A 440 -17.70 38.04 -9.74
CA THR A 440 -17.75 38.28 -11.19
C THR A 440 -17.25 37.01 -11.87
N THR A 441 -18.08 36.43 -12.72
CA THR A 441 -17.74 35.27 -13.55
C THR A 441 -17.57 35.72 -15.00
N SER A 442 -17.02 34.84 -15.84
CA SER A 442 -16.87 35.10 -17.27
C SER A 442 -17.59 34.04 -18.08
N SER A 443 -18.30 34.43 -19.14
CA SER A 443 -19.06 33.50 -19.97
C SER A 443 -18.87 33.78 -21.45
N THR A 444 -18.86 32.72 -22.26
CA THR A 444 -18.79 32.83 -23.71
C THR A 444 -20.21 33.02 -24.27
N ARG A 445 -20.39 34.01 -25.15
CA ARG A 445 -21.64 34.26 -25.88
C ARG A 445 -21.34 34.25 -27.39
N TYR A 446 -22.03 33.41 -28.14
CA TYR A 446 -21.89 33.34 -29.60
C TYR A 446 -22.72 34.44 -30.27
N LEU A 447 -22.05 35.41 -30.91
CA LEU A 447 -22.70 36.58 -31.52
C LEU A 447 -23.45 36.25 -32.83
N GLY A 448 -23.21 35.07 -33.41
CA GLY A 448 -23.70 34.68 -34.74
C GLY A 448 -22.60 34.66 -35.81
N ARG A 449 -23.03 34.40 -37.04
CA ARG A 449 -22.20 34.27 -38.23
C ARG A 449 -22.29 35.52 -39.10
N TYR A 450 -21.14 36.08 -39.48
CA TYR A 450 -21.05 37.34 -40.23
C TYR A 450 -20.18 37.15 -41.46
N THR A 451 -20.61 37.69 -42.61
CA THR A 451 -19.75 37.84 -43.78
C THR A 451 -19.04 39.18 -43.68
N MET A 452 -17.71 39.16 -43.68
CA MET A 452 -16.85 40.31 -43.40
C MET A 452 -15.83 40.50 -44.53
N THR A 453 -15.38 41.73 -44.72
CA THR A 453 -14.32 42.07 -45.68
C THR A 453 -12.94 42.01 -45.03
N ALA A 454 -11.87 41.94 -45.82
CA ALA A 454 -10.54 42.28 -45.32
C ALA A 454 -10.52 43.76 -44.90
N GLY A 455 -10.19 44.07 -43.64
CA GLY A 455 -10.14 45.44 -43.14
C GLY A 455 -10.51 45.61 -41.66
N THR A 456 -10.79 46.85 -41.27
CA THR A 456 -11.19 47.22 -39.91
C THR A 456 -12.70 47.21 -39.77
N HIS A 457 -13.18 46.49 -38.76
CA HIS A 457 -14.58 46.30 -38.41
C HIS A 457 -14.87 46.80 -36.99
N THR A 458 -16.14 47.01 -36.69
CA THR A 458 -16.60 47.58 -35.42
C THR A 458 -17.50 46.62 -34.66
N PHE A 459 -17.28 46.50 -33.35
CA PHE A 459 -18.12 45.77 -32.42
C PHE A 459 -18.68 46.75 -31.38
N THR A 460 -19.99 46.73 -31.15
CA THR A 460 -20.64 47.61 -30.15
C THR A 460 -21.30 46.78 -29.06
N ILE A 461 -21.08 47.16 -27.81
CA ILE A 461 -21.87 46.75 -26.66
C ILE A 461 -22.76 47.93 -26.25
N LYS A 462 -24.07 47.73 -26.19
CA LYS A 462 -25.03 48.73 -25.71
C LYS A 462 -25.84 48.19 -24.53
N VAL A 463 -25.93 48.98 -23.45
CA VAL A 463 -26.81 48.72 -22.30
C VAL A 463 -28.25 49.07 -22.69
N VAL A 464 -29.18 48.13 -22.49
CA VAL A 464 -30.62 48.29 -22.79
C VAL A 464 -31.53 48.09 -21.58
N GLY A 465 -30.97 47.80 -20.41
CA GLY A 465 -31.68 47.61 -19.15
C GLY A 465 -30.74 47.09 -18.07
N LYS A 466 -31.30 46.64 -16.95
CA LYS A 466 -30.64 45.75 -15.98
C LYS A 466 -31.67 44.83 -15.35
N ASN A 467 -31.21 43.72 -14.76
CA ASN A 467 -32.05 42.92 -13.88
C ASN A 467 -32.50 43.77 -12.68
N ALA A 468 -33.70 43.54 -12.15
CA ALA A 468 -34.18 44.27 -10.96
C ALA A 468 -33.28 44.05 -9.73
N ALA A 469 -32.62 42.89 -9.63
CA ALA A 469 -31.68 42.56 -8.57
C ALA A 469 -30.22 43.01 -8.85
N ALA A 470 -29.90 43.48 -10.07
CA ALA A 470 -28.57 44.00 -10.38
C ALA A 470 -28.36 45.35 -9.70
N THR A 471 -27.21 45.57 -9.07
CA THR A 471 -26.93 46.82 -8.36
C THR A 471 -26.71 47.99 -9.33
N ASP A 472 -26.06 47.74 -10.47
CA ASP A 472 -25.64 48.73 -11.46
C ASP A 472 -25.95 48.25 -12.90
N TYR A 473 -25.58 49.04 -13.90
CA TYR A 473 -25.85 48.85 -15.32
C TYR A 473 -24.61 48.41 -16.12
N LYS A 474 -23.60 47.79 -15.47
CA LYS A 474 -22.29 47.57 -16.09
C LYS A 474 -22.35 46.57 -17.24
N ALA A 475 -21.43 46.71 -18.20
CA ALA A 475 -21.15 45.71 -19.21
C ALA A 475 -19.65 45.43 -19.26
N GLY A 476 -19.24 44.19 -19.05
CA GLY A 476 -17.83 43.80 -19.03
C GLY A 476 -17.45 42.90 -20.21
N LEU A 477 -16.26 43.13 -20.76
CA LEU A 477 -15.69 42.35 -21.86
C LEU A 477 -14.25 41.93 -21.52
N TYR A 478 -13.95 40.63 -21.69
CA TYR A 478 -12.58 40.11 -21.64
C TYR A 478 -11.98 40.05 -23.06
N SER A 479 -12.71 39.47 -24.03
CA SER A 479 -12.22 39.29 -25.39
C SER A 479 -13.34 39.13 -26.42
N LEU A 480 -12.98 39.40 -27.69
CA LEU A 480 -13.72 39.00 -28.89
C LEU A 480 -12.89 37.92 -29.59
N SER A 481 -13.52 36.79 -29.91
CA SER A 481 -12.99 35.76 -30.82
C SER A 481 -13.67 35.90 -32.17
N VAL A 482 -12.86 35.96 -33.22
CA VAL A 482 -13.28 35.97 -34.63
C VAL A 482 -12.74 34.70 -35.27
N THR A 483 -13.61 33.74 -35.57
CA THR A 483 -13.21 32.41 -36.08
C THR A 483 -13.71 32.19 -37.50
N GLY A 484 -12.81 32.01 -38.47
CA GLY A 484 -13.18 31.78 -39.87
C GLY A 484 -13.91 30.46 -40.06
N THR A 485 -15.08 30.49 -40.71
CA THR A 485 -15.92 29.29 -40.96
C THR A 485 -15.55 28.58 -42.26
N ALA A 486 -14.91 29.30 -43.17
CA ALA A 486 -14.19 28.75 -44.31
C ALA A 486 -12.69 28.86 -44.01
N ASP A 487 -12.15 27.86 -43.32
CA ASP A 487 -10.71 27.76 -43.11
C ASP A 487 -10.04 27.36 -44.44
N PRO A 488 -9.07 28.16 -44.96
CA PRO A 488 -8.33 27.80 -46.17
C PRO A 488 -7.47 26.53 -46.03
N SER A 489 -7.36 25.91 -44.85
CA SER A 489 -6.71 24.60 -44.69
C SER A 489 -7.39 23.48 -45.51
N ARG A 490 -8.70 23.57 -45.74
CA ARG A 490 -9.45 22.54 -46.47
C ARG A 490 -8.98 22.44 -47.93
N GLY A 491 -8.49 21.28 -48.31
CA GLY A 491 -7.91 21.02 -49.63
C GLY A 491 -6.47 21.51 -49.83
N GLN A 492 -5.80 22.08 -48.82
CA GLN A 492 -4.37 22.39 -48.87
C GLN A 492 -3.56 21.18 -48.39
N GLU A 493 -2.82 20.55 -49.31
CA GLU A 493 -2.03 19.35 -49.02
C GLU A 493 -0.88 19.65 -48.03
N PRO A 494 -0.56 18.73 -47.08
CA PRO A 494 0.59 18.85 -46.21
C PRO A 494 1.94 18.83 -46.94
N VAL A 495 2.38 20.02 -47.35
CA VAL A 495 3.68 20.27 -47.98
C VAL A 495 4.48 21.31 -47.19
N ASN A 496 5.80 21.11 -47.15
CA ASN A 496 6.70 21.88 -46.29
C ASN A 496 6.88 23.30 -46.84
N GLY A 497 6.63 24.32 -46.00
CA GLY A 497 6.62 25.72 -46.44
C GLY A 497 5.28 26.22 -47.01
N SER A 498 4.22 25.40 -47.00
CA SER A 498 2.85 25.83 -47.35
C SER A 498 2.31 27.01 -46.52
N GLY A 499 2.86 27.20 -45.32
CA GLY A 499 2.34 28.16 -44.34
C GLY A 499 0.98 27.75 -43.74
N TRP A 500 0.53 26.52 -43.99
CA TRP A 500 -0.63 25.88 -43.36
C TRP A 500 -0.23 24.62 -42.60
N TRP A 501 0.83 23.95 -43.05
CA TRP A 501 1.38 22.74 -42.46
C TRP A 501 2.86 22.91 -42.17
N THR A 502 3.28 22.54 -40.95
CA THR A 502 4.67 22.28 -40.62
C THR A 502 4.85 20.77 -40.52
N LYS A 503 5.87 20.23 -41.20
CA LYS A 503 6.23 18.83 -41.05
C LYS A 503 6.68 18.62 -39.61
N VAL A 504 6.13 17.61 -38.93
CA VAL A 504 6.72 17.11 -37.69
C VAL A 504 8.00 16.39 -38.10
N THR A 505 9.10 17.16 -38.15
CA THR A 505 10.44 16.60 -38.34
C THR A 505 10.64 15.59 -37.24
N ALA A 506 10.73 14.31 -37.59
CA ALA A 506 10.85 13.24 -36.63
C ALA A 506 12.10 13.47 -35.78
N ALA A 507 11.89 13.90 -34.53
CA ALA A 507 12.83 13.57 -33.47
C ALA A 507 12.97 12.06 -33.54
N THR A 508 14.18 11.57 -33.84
CA THR A 508 14.43 10.15 -34.08
C THR A 508 13.88 9.37 -32.91
N GLY A 509 12.81 8.60 -33.16
CA GLY A 509 12.13 7.84 -32.12
C GLY A 509 13.17 6.95 -31.45
N ILE A 510 13.45 7.24 -30.18
CA ILE A 510 14.28 6.34 -29.37
C ILE A 510 13.46 5.07 -29.25
N ASP A 511 13.91 4.02 -29.93
CA ASP A 511 13.20 2.75 -29.98
C ASP A 511 13.32 2.03 -28.63
N VAL A 512 12.42 2.42 -27.73
CA VAL A 512 12.27 1.91 -26.36
C VAL A 512 11.77 0.47 -26.32
N THR A 513 11.47 -0.16 -27.46
CA THR A 513 10.85 -1.49 -27.49
C THR A 513 11.81 -2.65 -27.16
N SER A 514 13.14 -2.43 -27.15
CA SER A 514 14.09 -3.53 -26.96
C SER A 514 15.43 -3.24 -26.27
N SER A 515 15.96 -2.01 -26.29
CA SER A 515 17.41 -1.78 -26.01
C SER A 515 17.78 -1.08 -24.70
N LEU A 516 16.84 -0.43 -24.00
CA LEU A 516 17.11 0.45 -22.85
C LEU A 516 16.60 -0.09 -21.50
N THR A 517 16.82 -1.38 -21.24
CA THR A 517 16.61 -1.97 -19.91
C THR A 517 17.53 -1.33 -18.87
N ASN A 518 17.00 -1.03 -17.69
CA ASN A 518 17.81 -0.63 -16.54
C ASN A 518 18.86 -1.71 -16.21
N PRO A 519 20.17 -1.41 -16.09
CA PRO A 519 21.18 -2.47 -15.88
C PRO A 519 21.02 -3.20 -14.53
N ILE A 520 20.45 -2.52 -13.52
CA ILE A 520 20.31 -3.02 -12.16
C ILE A 520 19.03 -3.88 -12.02
N THR A 521 17.85 -3.35 -12.38
CA THR A 521 16.59 -4.12 -12.32
C THR A 521 16.30 -4.96 -13.57
N ARG A 522 16.91 -4.68 -14.72
CA ARG A 522 16.61 -5.28 -16.03
C ARG A 522 15.19 -5.03 -16.56
N GLY A 523 14.37 -4.25 -15.85
CA GLY A 523 13.06 -3.80 -16.32
C GLY A 523 13.17 -2.67 -17.35
N PRO A 524 12.09 -2.39 -18.10
CA PRO A 524 12.01 -1.23 -18.98
C PRO A 524 11.94 0.06 -18.13
N SER A 525 13.01 0.85 -18.14
CA SER A 525 12.99 2.20 -17.56
C SER A 525 12.58 3.20 -18.64
N THR A 526 11.62 4.07 -18.32
CA THR A 526 11.49 5.36 -19.03
C THR A 526 12.64 6.26 -18.58
N TRP A 527 13.36 6.86 -19.52
CA TRP A 527 14.55 7.68 -19.25
C TRP A 527 14.28 9.15 -19.57
N SER A 528 14.62 10.07 -18.67
CA SER A 528 14.52 11.52 -18.89
C SER A 528 15.87 12.22 -18.80
N LEU A 529 16.05 13.26 -19.62
CA LEU A 529 17.23 14.12 -19.62
C LEU A 529 17.03 15.31 -18.68
N ARG A 530 17.96 15.51 -17.75
CA ARG A 530 17.94 16.61 -16.78
C ARG A 530 19.26 17.39 -16.83
N ASN A 531 19.20 18.71 -16.73
CA ASN A 531 20.41 19.51 -16.50
C ASN A 531 20.88 19.29 -15.06
N MET A 532 22.03 18.63 -14.90
CA MET A 532 22.63 18.30 -13.59
C MET A 532 23.06 19.55 -12.83
N THR A 533 23.46 20.61 -13.54
CA THR A 533 23.97 21.86 -12.94
C THR A 533 22.84 22.75 -12.41
N THR A 534 21.67 22.76 -13.06
CA THR A 534 20.54 23.62 -12.66
C THR A 534 19.34 22.86 -12.04
N GLY A 535 19.37 21.53 -12.07
CA GLY A 535 18.25 20.68 -11.66
C GLY A 535 16.99 20.79 -12.53
N SER A 536 17.04 21.54 -13.63
CA SER A 536 15.89 21.84 -14.50
C SER A 536 15.76 20.82 -15.64
N TYR A 537 14.54 20.62 -16.13
CA TYR A 537 14.32 20.02 -17.45
C TYR A 537 14.52 21.10 -18.53
N PRO A 538 15.45 20.95 -19.48
CA PRO A 538 15.73 21.99 -20.47
C PRO A 538 14.67 21.97 -21.60
N ALA A 539 13.77 22.94 -21.59
CA ALA A 539 12.84 23.14 -22.69
C ALA A 539 13.59 23.48 -24.00
N GLY A 540 13.33 22.73 -25.07
CA GLY A 540 13.85 23.02 -26.42
C GLY A 540 15.23 22.45 -26.79
N LEU A 541 15.86 21.65 -25.92
CA LEU A 541 17.15 20.99 -26.26
C LEU A 541 16.93 19.61 -26.90
N SER A 542 17.20 19.50 -28.20
CA SER A 542 17.34 18.20 -28.89
C SER A 542 18.80 17.71 -28.81
N VAL A 543 19.00 16.48 -28.32
CA VAL A 543 20.33 15.88 -28.15
C VAL A 543 20.58 14.87 -29.26
N ALA A 544 21.46 15.21 -30.21
CA ALA A 544 21.85 14.35 -31.32
C ALA A 544 23.12 13.53 -30.97
N ALA A 545 23.00 12.59 -30.01
CA ALA A 545 24.07 11.67 -29.66
C ALA A 545 23.51 10.31 -29.20
N GLY A 546 24.01 9.21 -29.77
CA GLY A 546 23.70 7.86 -29.30
C GLY A 546 24.44 7.55 -28.01
N ILE A 547 23.70 7.21 -26.94
CA ILE A 547 24.29 6.85 -25.65
C ILE A 547 24.70 5.37 -25.71
N ALA A 548 26.02 5.11 -25.68
CA ALA A 548 26.54 3.76 -25.53
C ALA A 548 26.26 3.23 -24.12
N ALA A 549 25.96 1.93 -23.99
CA ALA A 549 25.66 1.31 -22.70
C ALA A 549 26.86 1.37 -21.74
N VAL A 550 26.69 2.05 -20.61
CA VAL A 550 27.73 2.22 -19.59
C VAL A 550 27.75 1.03 -18.64
N THR A 551 28.85 0.29 -18.58
CA THR A 551 29.02 -0.92 -17.76
C THR A 551 29.54 -0.61 -16.35
N GLY A 552 29.00 0.41 -15.69
CA GLY A 552 29.44 0.90 -14.39
C GLY A 552 28.51 0.49 -13.23
N THR A 553 29.06 0.29 -12.04
CA THR A 553 28.35 -0.18 -10.83
C THR A 553 27.96 0.96 -9.88
N ASP A 554 27.75 2.18 -10.38
CA ASP A 554 27.33 3.33 -9.56
C ASP A 554 25.80 3.45 -9.56
N THR A 555 25.20 3.62 -8.38
CA THR A 555 23.74 3.77 -8.23
C THR A 555 23.24 5.14 -8.73
N ASN A 556 24.13 6.11 -8.94
CA ASN A 556 23.83 7.38 -9.61
C ASN A 556 24.23 7.35 -11.09
N ASN A 557 23.38 6.76 -11.95
CA ASN A 557 23.50 6.83 -13.42
C ASN A 557 23.69 8.29 -13.90
N SER A 558 24.93 8.69 -14.20
CA SER A 558 25.25 10.08 -14.53
C SER A 558 26.57 10.24 -15.31
N ALA A 559 26.68 11.37 -16.03
CA ALA A 559 27.89 11.84 -16.71
C ALA A 559 28.44 10.99 -17.89
N GLY A 560 27.60 10.74 -18.90
CA GLY A 560 28.08 10.78 -20.28
C GLY A 560 28.17 12.24 -20.74
N THR A 561 29.36 12.85 -20.72
CA THR A 561 29.53 14.29 -21.01
C THR A 561 29.34 14.60 -22.50
N VAL A 562 28.11 14.91 -22.92
CA VAL A 562 27.81 15.34 -24.30
C VAL A 562 28.23 16.80 -24.48
N THR A 563 29.47 17.01 -24.93
CA THR A 563 29.98 18.34 -25.29
C THR A 563 29.24 18.89 -26.51
N ASN A 564 28.29 19.79 -26.28
CA ASN A 564 27.62 20.53 -27.34
C ASN A 564 28.63 21.43 -28.08
N THR A 565 28.74 21.29 -29.40
CA THR A 565 29.62 22.11 -30.26
C THR A 565 29.18 23.57 -30.35
N GLY A 566 28.00 23.93 -29.83
CA GLY A 566 27.49 25.31 -29.75
C GLY A 566 27.55 25.92 -28.35
N GLY A 567 28.63 26.64 -28.05
CA GLY A 567 28.65 27.80 -27.13
C GLY A 567 28.53 27.58 -25.61
N ALA A 568 27.82 26.56 -25.12
CA ALA A 568 27.61 26.34 -23.69
C ALA A 568 27.61 24.84 -23.31
N ALA A 569 28.55 24.45 -22.43
CA ALA A 569 28.60 23.10 -21.87
C ALA A 569 27.58 22.95 -20.73
N ALA A 570 26.46 22.28 -21.01
CA ALA A 570 25.50 21.86 -20.01
C ALA A 570 25.75 20.39 -19.64
N ASN A 571 25.96 20.10 -18.36
CA ASN A 571 26.04 18.72 -17.88
C ASN A 571 24.63 18.11 -17.91
N LEU A 572 24.36 17.25 -18.88
CA LEU A 572 23.11 16.50 -18.97
C LEU A 572 23.27 15.12 -18.32
N GLY A 573 22.37 14.79 -17.41
CA GLY A 573 22.24 13.47 -16.79
C GLY A 573 20.98 12.77 -17.27
N VAL A 574 20.97 11.43 -17.22
CA VAL A 574 19.82 10.61 -17.63
C VAL A 574 19.28 9.89 -16.39
N ARG A 575 17.99 10.05 -16.08
CA ARG A 575 17.35 9.46 -14.89
C ARG A 575 16.20 8.55 -15.30
N SER A 576 16.02 7.42 -14.61
CA SER A 576 14.76 6.66 -14.68
C SER A 576 13.63 7.55 -14.12
N VAL A 577 12.57 7.78 -14.90
CA VAL A 577 11.37 8.51 -14.45
C VAL A 577 10.29 7.59 -13.89
N GLY A 578 10.26 6.33 -14.32
CA GLY A 578 9.52 5.27 -13.63
C GLY A 578 10.28 4.74 -12.41
N THR A 579 9.55 4.39 -11.35
CA THR A 579 10.05 3.64 -10.18
C THR A 579 10.62 2.28 -10.64
N PRO A 580 11.90 1.98 -10.41
CA PRO A 580 12.49 0.73 -10.92
C PRO A 580 11.86 -0.51 -10.27
N THR A 581 11.05 -1.25 -11.02
CA THR A 581 10.46 -2.50 -10.56
C THR A 581 11.45 -3.65 -10.73
N ALA A 582 11.73 -4.38 -9.63
CA ALA A 582 12.48 -5.63 -9.70
C ALA A 582 11.59 -6.73 -10.32
N PRO A 583 12.00 -7.37 -11.43
CA PRO A 583 11.24 -8.42 -12.11
C PRO A 583 11.25 -9.70 -11.30
N ALA A 584 10.30 -10.61 -11.58
CA ALA A 584 10.29 -11.94 -11.00
C ALA A 584 11.61 -12.68 -11.27
N TRP A 585 12.13 -13.38 -10.26
CA TRP A 585 13.29 -14.25 -10.42
C TRP A 585 12.99 -15.40 -11.40
N SER A 586 14.00 -15.79 -12.18
CA SER A 586 13.95 -16.92 -13.11
C SER A 586 15.24 -17.73 -13.03
N SER A 587 15.10 -19.05 -12.91
CA SER A 587 16.21 -20.01 -12.90
C SER A 587 17.03 -19.99 -14.19
N THR A 588 16.43 -19.61 -15.33
CA THR A 588 17.13 -19.55 -16.63
C THR A 588 17.92 -18.26 -16.83
N THR A 589 17.66 -17.23 -16.04
CA THR A 589 18.33 -15.93 -16.14
C THR A 589 19.70 -15.97 -15.44
N ALA A 590 20.74 -15.49 -16.12
CA ALA A 590 22.01 -15.18 -15.48
C ALA A 590 21.94 -13.78 -14.87
N TYR A 591 22.33 -13.67 -13.61
CA TYR A 591 22.38 -12.44 -12.82
C TYR A 591 23.83 -12.05 -12.54
N VAL A 592 24.12 -10.75 -12.48
CA VAL A 592 25.43 -10.21 -12.08
C VAL A 592 25.29 -9.44 -10.76
N LEU A 593 26.42 -9.02 -10.17
CA LEU A 593 26.45 -8.19 -8.96
C LEU A 593 25.47 -7.00 -9.04
N ASP A 594 24.82 -6.71 -7.92
CA ASP A 594 23.77 -5.71 -7.75
C ASP A 594 22.47 -5.92 -8.56
N ASN A 595 22.32 -6.99 -9.36
CA ASN A 595 21.03 -7.26 -10.01
C ASN A 595 19.91 -7.49 -8.99
N LEU A 596 18.72 -6.95 -9.32
CA LEU A 596 17.55 -6.97 -8.45
C LEU A 596 16.47 -7.91 -9.00
N VAL A 597 15.90 -8.74 -8.12
CA VAL A 597 14.79 -9.65 -8.44
C VAL A 597 13.73 -9.65 -7.36
N ARG A 598 12.51 -10.03 -7.71
CA ARG A 598 11.40 -10.28 -6.80
C ARG A 598 11.16 -11.79 -6.72
N ASP A 599 11.02 -12.34 -5.51
CA ASP A 599 10.63 -13.73 -5.31
C ASP A 599 9.10 -13.94 -5.39
N THR A 600 8.65 -15.18 -5.23
CA THR A 600 7.21 -15.53 -5.26
C THR A 600 6.41 -15.00 -4.08
N LYS A 601 7.05 -14.42 -3.06
CA LYS A 601 6.42 -13.78 -1.89
C LYS A 601 6.43 -12.25 -1.99
N GLY A 602 7.00 -11.70 -3.07
CA GLY A 602 7.11 -10.26 -3.28
C GLY A 602 8.33 -9.61 -2.63
N THR A 603 9.20 -10.38 -1.94
CA THR A 603 10.44 -9.85 -1.37
C THR A 603 11.44 -9.52 -2.49
N VAL A 604 12.09 -8.36 -2.39
CA VAL A 604 13.11 -7.94 -3.35
C VAL A 604 14.49 -8.36 -2.85
N TRP A 605 15.28 -8.96 -3.73
CA TRP A 605 16.60 -9.51 -3.45
C TRP A 605 17.64 -8.89 -4.39
N ARG A 606 18.85 -8.68 -3.86
CA ARG A 606 20.03 -8.16 -4.56
C ARG A 606 21.07 -9.25 -4.70
N ALA A 607 21.60 -9.41 -5.91
CA ALA A 607 22.67 -10.35 -6.19
C ALA A 607 24.01 -9.83 -5.62
N LEU A 608 24.62 -10.61 -4.71
CA LEU A 608 25.96 -10.40 -4.15
C LEU A 608 27.07 -11.05 -4.98
N ALA A 609 26.72 -11.98 -5.86
CA ALA A 609 27.65 -12.64 -6.78
C ALA A 609 26.95 -12.96 -8.12
N ALA A 610 27.74 -13.11 -9.19
CA ALA A 610 27.21 -13.54 -10.47
C ALA A 610 26.73 -15.00 -10.40
N SER A 611 25.49 -15.26 -10.83
CA SER A 611 24.83 -16.56 -10.63
C SER A 611 23.79 -16.89 -11.71
N ARG A 612 23.37 -18.16 -11.74
CA ARG A 612 22.29 -18.67 -12.60
C ARG A 612 21.66 -19.88 -11.93
N GLY A 613 20.33 -20.00 -11.94
CA GLY A 613 19.63 -21.13 -11.30
C GLY A 613 19.59 -21.13 -9.77
N VAL A 614 20.35 -20.25 -9.09
CA VAL A 614 20.34 -20.10 -7.63
C VAL A 614 19.15 -19.25 -7.20
N THR A 615 18.25 -19.83 -6.40
CA THR A 615 17.01 -19.17 -5.94
C THR A 615 17.31 -18.09 -4.89
N PRO A 616 16.58 -16.96 -4.87
CA PRO A 616 16.75 -15.95 -3.83
C PRO A 616 16.40 -16.53 -2.46
N GLY A 617 17.22 -16.22 -1.46
CA GLY A 617 17.08 -16.76 -0.10
C GLY A 617 17.54 -18.21 0.11
N THR A 618 17.93 -18.97 -0.92
CA THR A 618 18.56 -20.30 -0.72
C THR A 618 20.08 -20.24 -0.55
N ASP A 619 20.72 -19.19 -1.07
CA ASP A 619 22.15 -18.93 -0.92
C ASP A 619 22.36 -17.44 -0.61
N ARG A 620 23.05 -17.15 0.50
CA ARG A 620 23.31 -15.79 1.01
C ARG A 620 24.65 -15.20 0.60
N ASP A 621 25.54 -16.01 0.02
CA ASP A 621 26.75 -15.50 -0.63
C ASP A 621 26.42 -15.06 -2.08
N VAL A 622 25.26 -15.49 -2.59
CA VAL A 622 24.69 -15.07 -3.88
C VAL A 622 23.58 -14.01 -3.74
N TRP A 623 22.75 -14.04 -2.69
CA TRP A 623 21.60 -13.12 -2.54
C TRP A 623 21.47 -12.50 -1.14
N GLU A 624 21.18 -11.20 -1.06
CA GLU A 624 20.68 -10.54 0.16
C GLU A 624 19.34 -9.84 -0.09
N VAL A 625 18.59 -9.51 0.96
CA VAL A 625 17.34 -8.73 0.83
C VAL A 625 17.70 -7.29 0.47
N ALA A 626 17.07 -6.75 -0.57
CA ALA A 626 17.39 -5.44 -1.12
C ALA A 626 16.52 -4.36 -0.50
N ASP A 627 17.11 -3.50 0.33
CA ASP A 627 16.43 -2.36 0.93
C ASP A 627 16.44 -1.14 -0.02
N ILE A 628 15.52 -1.15 -0.97
CA ILE A 628 15.39 -0.15 -2.06
C ILE A 628 14.17 0.75 -1.89
N GLN A 629 13.56 0.69 -0.70
CA GLN A 629 12.41 1.50 -0.31
C GLN A 629 12.89 2.94 -0.08
N SER A 630 12.45 3.87 -0.95
CA SER A 630 13.08 5.19 -1.11
C SER A 630 12.78 6.14 0.06
N SER A 631 13.75 6.31 0.97
CA SER A 631 13.77 7.31 2.05
C SER A 631 12.45 7.42 2.82
N ASP A 632 12.29 6.53 3.80
CA ASP A 632 11.17 6.42 4.74
C ASP A 632 9.80 5.90 4.20
N PRO A 633 9.73 4.83 3.38
CA PRO A 633 8.53 3.99 3.34
C PRO A 633 8.47 3.14 4.61
N LEU A 634 7.42 3.35 5.41
CA LEU A 634 7.22 2.60 6.64
C LEU A 634 7.15 1.09 6.35
N PRO A 635 7.81 0.23 7.15
CA PRO A 635 7.73 -1.21 6.98
C PRO A 635 6.26 -1.65 6.99
N LEU A 636 5.90 -2.51 6.03
CA LEU A 636 4.52 -2.96 5.84
C LEU A 636 3.92 -3.45 7.16
N ALA A 637 2.68 -3.06 7.48
CA ALA A 637 2.04 -3.43 8.74
C ALA A 637 2.04 -4.95 9.01
N ALA A 638 2.01 -5.78 7.97
CA ALA A 638 2.19 -7.22 8.08
C ALA A 638 3.60 -7.62 8.57
N MET A 639 4.66 -6.99 8.06
CA MET A 639 6.04 -7.18 8.53
C MET A 639 6.22 -6.67 9.96
N VAL A 640 5.62 -5.53 10.32
CA VAL A 640 5.62 -5.00 11.69
C VAL A 640 5.01 -6.00 12.66
N ARG A 641 3.82 -6.53 12.36
CA ARG A 641 3.14 -7.55 13.18
C ARG A 641 3.91 -8.88 13.25
N GLN A 642 4.72 -9.21 12.23
CA GLN A 642 5.49 -10.47 12.17
C GLN A 642 6.87 -10.39 12.83
N TRP A 643 7.58 -9.26 12.73
CA TRP A 643 9.01 -9.14 13.08
C TRP A 643 9.31 -8.14 14.20
N GLY A 644 8.34 -7.29 14.55
CA GLY A 644 8.47 -6.28 15.60
C GLY A 644 8.82 -6.85 16.98
N ALA A 645 9.08 -5.96 17.94
CA ALA A 645 9.17 -6.32 19.35
C ALA A 645 7.79 -6.11 19.98
N PRO A 646 6.98 -7.15 20.25
CA PRO A 646 5.70 -6.99 20.91
C PRO A 646 5.93 -6.51 22.35
N LEU A 647 5.49 -5.29 22.64
CA LEU A 647 5.65 -4.68 23.96
C LEU A 647 4.38 -4.94 24.76
N ASN A 648 4.41 -5.89 25.70
CA ASN A 648 3.25 -6.24 26.53
C ASN A 648 2.78 -5.04 27.36
N LYS A 649 1.84 -4.24 26.83
CA LYS A 649 1.26 -3.08 27.52
C LYS A 649 0.64 -3.53 28.84
N THR A 650 1.07 -2.95 29.97
CA THR A 650 0.33 -3.13 31.23
C THR A 650 -1.07 -2.53 31.02
N PRO A 651 -2.17 -3.28 31.20
CA PRO A 651 -3.52 -2.74 31.20
C PRO A 651 -3.61 -1.52 32.12
N GLN A 652 -4.31 -0.47 31.72
CA GLN A 652 -4.71 0.55 32.70
C GLN A 652 -5.73 -0.08 33.66
N TRP A 653 -5.65 0.24 34.94
CA TRP A 653 -6.68 -0.17 35.90
C TRP A 653 -8.04 0.40 35.50
N SER A 654 -9.09 -0.41 35.64
CA SER A 654 -10.47 -0.05 35.33
C SER A 654 -11.42 -0.61 36.38
N PRO A 655 -12.36 0.18 36.92
CA PRO A 655 -13.28 -0.27 37.96
C PRO A 655 -14.25 -1.37 37.48
N GLN A 656 -14.44 -1.50 36.17
CA GLN A 656 -15.38 -2.44 35.55
C GLN A 656 -14.81 -3.85 35.40
N VAL A 657 -13.48 -3.98 35.37
CA VAL A 657 -12.77 -5.26 35.19
C VAL A 657 -12.65 -5.97 36.54
N GLU A 658 -12.77 -7.29 36.51
CA GLU A 658 -12.40 -8.16 37.64
C GLU A 658 -11.01 -8.71 37.39
N TYR A 659 -10.11 -8.45 38.32
CA TYR A 659 -8.72 -8.88 38.28
C TYR A 659 -8.56 -10.10 39.18
N ALA A 660 -7.83 -11.11 38.72
CA ALA A 660 -7.43 -12.26 39.52
C ALA A 660 -6.13 -11.97 40.28
N ALA A 661 -5.88 -12.68 41.38
CA ALA A 661 -4.58 -12.62 42.05
C ALA A 661 -3.45 -13.01 41.07
N GLY A 662 -2.46 -12.13 40.91
CA GLY A 662 -1.39 -12.19 39.91
C GLY A 662 -1.56 -11.27 38.70
N ASP A 663 -2.75 -10.72 38.46
CA ASP A 663 -2.97 -9.78 37.35
C ASP A 663 -2.24 -8.46 37.56
N ARG A 664 -1.64 -7.91 36.50
CA ARG A 664 -0.92 -6.63 36.54
C ARG A 664 -1.68 -5.50 35.88
N VAL A 665 -1.76 -4.36 36.57
CA VAL A 665 -2.38 -3.11 36.10
C VAL A 665 -1.41 -1.93 36.24
N ALA A 666 -1.68 -0.86 35.51
CA ALA A 666 -1.04 0.43 35.68
C ALA A 666 -2.05 1.47 36.15
N TYR A 667 -1.69 2.24 37.17
CA TYR A 667 -2.50 3.28 37.80
C TYR A 667 -1.59 4.41 38.29
N ASN A 668 -1.96 5.68 38.08
CA ASN A 668 -1.19 6.87 38.50
C ASN A 668 0.33 6.83 38.19
N ASN A 669 0.71 6.33 37.00
CA ASN A 669 2.11 6.12 36.56
C ASN A 669 2.90 5.03 37.31
N PHE A 670 2.23 4.19 38.10
CA PHE A 670 2.80 3.03 38.78
C PHE A 670 2.20 1.72 38.25
N THR A 671 2.91 0.61 38.42
CA THR A 671 2.46 -0.75 38.13
C THR A 671 2.10 -1.45 39.44
N TYR A 672 1.02 -2.22 39.43
CA TYR A 672 0.58 -3.02 40.58
C TYR A 672 0.22 -4.44 40.15
N THR A 673 0.51 -5.42 41.00
CA THR A 673 0.04 -6.80 40.90
C THR A 673 -1.11 -7.01 41.89
N ALA A 674 -2.23 -7.57 41.44
CA ALA A 674 -3.34 -7.91 42.31
C ALA A 674 -2.92 -9.02 43.29
N MET A 675 -3.04 -8.78 44.60
CA MET A 675 -2.79 -9.80 45.64
C MET A 675 -4.02 -10.67 45.90
N THR A 676 -5.22 -10.14 45.67
CA THR A 676 -6.49 -10.87 45.82
C THR A 676 -7.45 -10.53 44.70
N SER A 677 -8.25 -11.52 44.27
CA SER A 677 -9.18 -11.33 43.16
C SER A 677 -10.25 -10.29 43.50
N SER A 678 -10.40 -9.25 42.69
CA SER A 678 -11.30 -8.13 42.99
C SER A 678 -11.78 -7.35 41.75
N ARG A 679 -12.97 -6.76 41.86
CA ARG A 679 -13.55 -5.78 40.92
C ARG A 679 -13.82 -4.47 41.67
N ASN A 680 -13.65 -3.33 41.01
CA ASN A 680 -13.85 -2.00 41.59
C ASN A 680 -13.11 -1.76 42.92
N ARG A 681 -11.88 -2.27 43.02
CA ARG A 681 -10.89 -1.95 44.06
C ARG A 681 -9.69 -1.31 43.37
N GLU A 682 -9.42 -0.05 43.66
CA GLU A 682 -8.28 0.67 43.09
C GLU A 682 -6.97 0.36 43.85
N PRO A 683 -5.81 0.43 43.18
CA PRO A 683 -4.53 0.59 43.86
C PRO A 683 -4.45 1.99 44.49
N ASP A 684 -3.67 2.17 45.56
CA ASP A 684 -3.62 3.46 46.27
C ASP A 684 -3.01 4.61 45.45
N GLY A 685 -2.27 4.31 44.38
CA GLY A 685 -1.66 5.31 43.50
C GLY A 685 -0.41 6.01 44.05
N ASP A 686 -0.10 5.84 45.34
CA ASP A 686 1.03 6.48 46.03
C ASP A 686 2.25 5.54 46.24
N ALA A 687 2.54 4.67 45.26
CA ALA A 687 3.70 3.76 45.27
C ALA A 687 3.81 2.83 46.51
N ALA A 688 2.68 2.40 47.07
CA ALA A 688 2.58 1.53 48.24
C ALA A 688 1.61 0.34 48.03
N ASP A 689 1.76 -0.70 48.84
CA ASP A 689 0.88 -1.87 48.87
C ASP A 689 -0.44 -1.59 49.62
N ASN A 690 -1.56 -2.10 49.12
CA ASN A 690 -2.86 -2.12 49.80
C ASN A 690 -3.45 -3.55 49.86
N THR A 691 -4.57 -3.76 50.55
CA THR A 691 -5.19 -5.08 50.76
C THR A 691 -5.48 -5.88 49.47
N TYR A 692 -5.57 -5.22 48.33
CA TYR A 692 -5.89 -5.82 47.03
C TYR A 692 -4.72 -5.77 46.03
N TRP A 693 -3.74 -4.87 46.22
CA TRP A 693 -2.72 -4.54 45.23
C TRP A 693 -1.32 -4.41 45.85
N GLN A 694 -0.36 -5.16 45.33
CA GLN A 694 1.07 -4.99 45.59
C GLN A 694 1.67 -4.01 44.57
N PHE A 695 2.55 -3.12 45.01
CA PHE A 695 3.29 -2.18 44.17
C PHE A 695 4.51 -2.85 43.51
N ASP A 696 4.55 -2.86 42.17
CA ASP A 696 5.66 -3.44 41.39
C ASP A 696 6.76 -2.43 41.03
N GLY A 697 6.49 -1.12 41.13
CA GLY A 697 7.37 -0.06 40.64
C GLY A 697 6.67 0.93 39.68
N PRO A 698 7.40 1.86 39.05
CA PRO A 698 6.84 2.77 38.04
C PRO A 698 6.32 2.01 36.81
N ALA A 699 5.26 2.54 36.17
CA ALA A 699 4.76 2.05 34.89
C ALA A 699 5.66 2.42 33.70
N GLN A 700 6.67 3.27 33.92
CA GLN A 700 7.72 3.57 32.94
C GLN A 700 8.63 2.35 32.76
N ARG A 701 8.53 1.70 31.60
CA ARG A 701 9.47 0.63 31.22
C ARG A 701 10.62 1.20 30.41
N MET A 702 11.85 0.95 30.86
CA MET A 702 13.05 1.26 30.10
C MET A 702 13.30 0.18 29.04
N TRP A 703 13.58 0.60 27.81
CA TRP A 703 13.94 -0.28 26.70
C TRP A 703 15.33 0.10 26.20
N THR A 704 16.22 -0.88 26.09
CA THR A 704 17.55 -0.68 25.48
C THR A 704 17.53 -1.31 24.09
N ALA A 705 17.85 -0.53 23.07
CA ALA A 705 18.09 -0.99 21.71
C ALA A 705 19.56 -0.78 21.34
N SER A 706 20.07 -1.57 20.40
CA SER A 706 21.43 -1.45 19.87
C SER A 706 21.41 -1.84 18.41
N ALA A 707 22.01 -1.01 17.55
CA ALA A 707 22.10 -1.24 16.12
C ALA A 707 23.56 -1.21 15.67
N TYR A 708 23.87 -1.97 14.62
CA TYR A 708 25.21 -2.05 14.04
C TYR A 708 25.16 -1.56 12.60
N THR A 709 26.05 -0.64 12.25
CA THR A 709 26.29 -0.24 10.87
C THR A 709 27.64 -0.77 10.40
N LYS A 710 27.65 -1.56 9.33
CA LYS A 710 28.88 -2.05 8.70
C LYS A 710 29.44 -0.99 7.75
N LEU A 711 30.61 -0.44 8.07
CA LEU A 711 31.37 0.36 7.12
C LEU A 711 31.95 -0.55 6.02
N LEU A 712 31.97 -0.10 4.76
CA LEU A 712 32.66 -0.80 3.68
C LEU A 712 34.13 -0.36 3.64
N ALA A 713 35.02 -1.28 3.27
CA ALA A 713 36.45 -0.99 3.18
C ALA A 713 36.68 0.13 2.14
N GLY A 714 37.36 1.20 2.55
CA GLY A 714 37.62 2.38 1.70
C GLY A 714 36.51 3.45 1.70
N THR A 715 35.36 3.24 2.36
CA THR A 715 34.33 4.29 2.49
C THR A 715 34.54 5.18 3.71
N THR A 716 34.21 6.47 3.61
CA THR A 716 34.21 7.40 4.74
C THR A 716 33.00 7.18 5.65
N SER A 717 33.20 7.34 6.97
CA SER A 717 32.15 7.13 7.97
C SER A 717 31.08 8.23 7.91
N THR A 718 29.86 7.86 7.52
CA THR A 718 28.66 8.68 7.74
C THR A 718 28.07 8.36 9.12
N THR A 719 27.61 9.39 9.84
CA THR A 719 27.09 9.21 11.21
C THR A 719 25.78 8.43 11.20
N ALA A 720 25.83 7.17 11.66
CA ALA A 720 24.65 6.36 11.90
C ALA A 720 23.72 7.04 12.93
N LYS A 721 22.43 7.17 12.59
CA LYS A 721 21.40 7.66 13.51
C LYS A 721 20.50 6.48 13.92
N LEU A 722 20.41 6.23 15.22
CA LEU A 722 19.43 5.30 15.76
C LEU A 722 18.06 5.99 15.85
N PHE A 723 17.02 5.34 15.34
CA PHE A 723 15.63 5.67 15.61
C PHE A 723 14.90 4.43 16.12
N LEU A 724 13.86 4.65 16.93
CA LEU A 724 12.94 3.61 17.38
C LEU A 724 11.53 4.00 16.92
N ASP A 725 11.00 3.24 15.97
CA ASP A 725 9.59 3.34 15.59
C ASP A 725 8.70 2.56 16.56
N TRP A 726 7.58 3.17 16.91
CA TRP A 726 6.55 2.61 17.77
C TRP A 726 5.30 2.37 16.93
N TYR A 727 4.78 1.15 16.96
CA TYR A 727 3.62 0.72 16.17
C TYR A 727 2.48 0.26 17.08
N ASP A 728 1.24 0.34 16.59
CA ASP A 728 0.07 -0.23 17.24
C ASP A 728 -0.06 -1.74 17.01
N ALA A 729 -1.09 -2.37 17.60
CA ALA A 729 -1.33 -3.81 17.43
C ALA A 729 -1.74 -4.20 16.00
N GLN A 730 -2.19 -3.22 15.21
CA GLN A 730 -2.55 -3.35 13.81
C GLN A 730 -1.32 -3.14 12.89
N GLY A 731 -0.19 -2.69 13.42
CA GLY A 731 1.05 -2.46 12.68
C GLY A 731 1.14 -1.07 12.01
N ASN A 732 0.30 -0.11 12.39
CA ASN A 732 0.39 1.28 11.96
C ASN A 732 1.43 2.03 12.82
N LEU A 733 2.18 2.97 12.25
CA LEU A 733 3.12 3.79 13.01
C LEU A 733 2.36 4.75 13.95
N ILE A 734 2.71 4.72 15.23
CA ILE A 734 2.30 5.70 16.24
C ILE A 734 3.26 6.89 16.25
N THR A 735 4.57 6.63 16.32
CA THR A 735 5.61 7.67 16.36
C THR A 735 7.02 7.11 16.11
N THR A 736 7.92 7.93 15.58
CA THR A 736 9.36 7.64 15.44
C THR A 736 10.15 8.44 16.47
N VAL A 737 10.82 7.75 17.39
CA VAL A 737 11.73 8.35 18.36
C VAL A 737 13.16 8.28 17.82
N THR A 738 13.58 9.32 17.09
CA THR A 738 15.01 9.50 16.77
C THR A 738 15.79 9.78 18.04
N GLY A 739 16.86 9.03 18.30
CA GLY A 739 17.77 9.34 19.39
C GLY A 739 18.48 10.68 19.15
N ALA A 740 18.72 11.45 20.21
CA ALA A 740 19.69 12.54 20.16
C ALA A 740 21.05 11.96 19.71
N THR A 741 21.80 12.69 18.88
CA THR A 741 23.01 12.18 18.20
C THR A 741 23.97 11.50 19.17
N PRO A 742 24.18 10.18 19.08
CA PRO A 742 24.92 9.44 20.10
C PRO A 742 26.42 9.73 20.03
N SER A 743 26.95 10.40 21.04
CA SER A 743 28.40 10.57 21.25
C SER A 743 29.08 9.34 21.87
N GLY A 744 28.35 8.21 21.98
CA GLY A 744 28.87 6.91 22.43
C GLY A 744 28.97 5.91 21.29
N PHE A 745 30.14 5.84 20.64
CA PHE A 745 30.45 4.74 19.73
C PHE A 745 30.66 3.44 20.52
N PHE A 746 29.83 2.42 20.24
CA PHE A 746 30.24 1.04 20.48
C PHE A 746 31.19 0.62 19.36
N GLN A 747 32.48 0.47 19.66
CA GLN A 747 33.45 -0.04 18.69
C GLN A 747 33.20 -1.52 18.38
N ARG A 748 33.56 -1.91 17.15
CA ARG A 748 33.59 -3.30 16.70
C ARG A 748 34.89 -3.96 17.17
N PHE A 749 34.79 -5.10 17.85
CA PHE A 749 35.94 -5.89 18.29
C PHE A 749 36.23 -6.96 17.23
N ASP A 750 37.22 -6.70 16.38
CA ASP A 750 37.70 -7.61 15.30
C ASP A 750 39.01 -8.35 15.68
N GLU A 751 39.33 -8.46 16.97
CA GLU A 751 40.60 -9.02 17.48
C GLU A 751 40.46 -10.50 17.94
N PRO A 752 41.46 -11.37 17.67
CA PRO A 752 41.51 -12.74 18.18
C PRO A 752 41.58 -12.84 19.72
N THR A 753 41.14 -13.98 20.26
CA THR A 753 41.27 -14.32 21.69
C THR A 753 42.71 -14.26 22.23
N THR A 754 43.70 -14.47 21.37
CA THR A 754 45.13 -14.57 21.71
C THR A 754 45.85 -13.22 21.83
N THR A 755 45.26 -12.11 21.38
CA THR A 755 45.86 -10.75 21.46
C THR A 755 45.30 -9.89 22.60
N LEU A 756 44.41 -10.43 23.45
CA LEU A 756 43.62 -9.67 24.42
C LEU A 756 44.37 -9.17 25.68
N SER A 757 45.70 -9.34 25.76
CA SER A 757 46.53 -8.94 26.91
C SER A 757 47.52 -7.83 26.55
N GLY A 758 47.16 -6.57 26.81
CA GLY A 758 48.11 -5.44 26.76
C GLY A 758 47.43 -4.07 26.73
N ASP A 759 47.91 -3.14 27.55
CA ASP A 759 47.37 -1.78 27.60
C ASP A 759 47.59 -1.04 26.27
N ARG A 760 46.48 -0.71 25.59
CA ARG A 760 46.45 0.26 24.48
C ARG A 760 45.46 1.37 24.79
N SER A 761 45.99 2.58 24.97
CA SER A 761 45.19 3.80 25.00
C SER A 761 44.84 4.24 23.58
N TYR A 762 43.57 4.51 23.32
CA TYR A 762 43.10 5.11 22.06
C TYR A 762 42.80 6.59 22.29
N SER A 763 43.44 7.48 21.53
CA SER A 763 43.12 8.91 21.47
C SER A 763 42.51 9.26 20.11
N THR A 764 41.33 9.89 20.12
CA THR A 764 40.64 10.35 18.91
C THR A 764 40.66 11.88 18.86
N ASP A 765 41.34 12.44 17.87
CA ASP A 765 41.59 13.89 17.75
C ASP A 765 40.52 14.66 16.96
N TRP A 766 40.11 15.83 17.47
CA TRP A 766 39.82 17.11 16.76
C TRP A 766 38.63 17.14 15.75
N LEU A 767 37.79 18.18 15.53
CA LEU A 767 37.54 19.59 15.97
C LEU A 767 36.06 19.96 15.57
N TRP A 768 35.41 21.11 15.82
CA TRP A 768 35.49 22.27 16.74
C TRP A 768 34.21 23.13 16.54
N ASP A 769 33.44 23.45 17.60
CA ASP A 769 32.65 24.70 17.70
C ASP A 769 32.50 25.10 19.18
N SER A 770 32.43 26.40 19.44
CA SER A 770 32.56 27.05 20.74
C SER A 770 31.24 27.25 21.49
N SER A 771 31.06 26.55 22.62
CA SER A 771 30.36 27.09 23.81
C SER A 771 30.28 26.13 25.01
N GLY A 772 30.53 24.82 24.84
CA GLY A 772 30.48 23.84 25.94
C GLY A 772 31.72 22.94 25.99
N ALA A 773 32.58 23.11 27.00
CA ALA A 773 33.79 22.30 27.14
C ALA A 773 33.49 20.90 27.68
N TRP A 774 33.87 19.87 26.92
CA TRP A 774 34.03 18.50 27.41
C TRP A 774 35.52 18.14 27.44
N SER A 775 36.14 18.21 28.62
CA SER A 775 37.46 17.62 28.86
C SER A 775 37.29 16.17 29.32
N THR A 776 37.57 15.21 28.44
CA THR A 776 37.60 13.77 28.76
C THR A 776 38.88 13.40 29.50
N SER A 777 38.99 13.81 30.76
CA SER A 777 40.07 13.36 31.64
C SER A 777 39.83 11.92 32.10
N GLY A 778 40.31 10.95 31.34
CA GLY A 778 40.36 9.54 31.74
C GLY A 778 41.09 8.69 30.72
N THR A 779 42.10 7.95 31.18
CA THR A 779 42.75 6.91 30.38
C THR A 779 41.80 5.73 30.20
N TRP A 780 41.81 5.10 29.03
CA TRP A 780 41.05 3.88 28.75
C TRP A 780 42.00 2.72 28.47
N VAL A 781 41.66 1.54 28.98
CA VAL A 781 42.41 0.28 28.78
C VAL A 781 41.48 -0.79 28.24
N VAL A 782 41.93 -1.45 27.18
CA VAL A 782 41.40 -2.75 26.75
C VAL A 782 42.11 -3.82 27.57
N SER A 783 41.36 -4.57 28.37
CA SER A 783 41.89 -5.71 29.12
C SER A 783 40.97 -6.91 28.93
N ASN A 784 41.52 -8.04 28.48
CA ASN A 784 40.80 -9.30 28.31
C ASN A 784 39.56 -9.19 27.40
N GLY A 785 39.64 -8.36 26.35
CA GLY A 785 38.56 -8.15 25.37
C GLY A 785 37.48 -7.15 25.78
N VAL A 786 37.65 -6.44 26.90
CA VAL A 786 36.70 -5.40 27.36
C VAL A 786 37.43 -4.06 27.46
N LEU A 787 36.88 -3.03 26.81
CA LEU A 787 37.30 -1.64 26.98
C LEU A 787 36.73 -1.08 28.29
N SER A 788 37.57 -0.49 29.13
CA SER A 788 37.16 0.10 30.42
C SER A 788 37.98 1.35 30.77
N PRO A 789 37.42 2.32 31.52
CA PRO A 789 38.18 3.46 32.02
C PRO A 789 39.11 3.00 33.16
N VAL A 790 40.36 3.47 33.15
CA VAL A 790 41.45 2.99 34.02
C VAL A 790 41.23 3.30 35.51
N THR A 791 40.47 4.36 35.82
CA THR A 791 40.06 4.67 37.19
C THR A 791 38.77 5.50 37.19
N PRO A 792 37.85 5.30 38.14
CA PRO A 792 36.74 6.22 38.34
C PRO A 792 37.25 7.59 38.81
N SER A 793 36.80 8.67 38.15
CA SER A 793 36.95 10.01 38.72
C SER A 793 36.14 10.10 40.01
N THR A 794 36.71 10.70 41.06
CA THR A 794 36.06 10.85 42.37
C THR A 794 34.99 11.96 42.41
N THR A 795 34.68 12.59 41.27
CA THR A 795 33.66 13.64 41.17
C THR A 795 32.27 13.08 40.82
N PRO A 796 31.19 13.37 41.57
CA PRO A 796 30.01 12.47 41.59
C PRO A 796 29.03 12.53 40.41
N TYR A 797 29.31 13.25 39.32
CA TYR A 797 28.29 13.65 38.34
C TYR A 797 28.59 13.40 36.85
N THR A 798 29.73 12.81 36.49
CA THR A 798 30.03 12.42 35.09
C THR A 798 29.62 10.97 34.82
N ARG A 799 28.35 10.76 34.41
CA ARG A 799 27.85 9.45 33.94
C ARG A 799 28.49 9.09 32.60
N TRP A 800 29.27 8.01 32.53
CA TRP A 800 29.82 7.45 31.27
C TRP A 800 29.10 6.15 30.90
N ALA A 801 28.88 5.93 29.60
CA ALA A 801 27.84 5.01 29.12
C ALA A 801 28.33 3.58 28.82
N LEU A 802 28.13 2.69 29.79
CA LEU A 802 27.78 1.28 29.56
C LEU A 802 26.76 0.95 30.65
N ASN A 803 25.54 0.50 30.34
CA ASN A 803 24.42 0.52 31.30
C ASN A 803 24.73 -0.23 32.62
N THR A 804 25.07 0.52 33.66
CA THR A 804 25.36 0.03 35.02
C THR A 804 24.04 -0.19 35.77
N ILE A 805 23.83 -1.40 36.28
CA ILE A 805 22.88 -1.59 37.38
C ILE A 805 23.40 -0.79 38.59
N PRO A 806 22.53 -0.14 39.40
CA PRO A 806 22.96 0.53 40.62
C PRO A 806 23.65 -0.45 41.59
N THR A 807 24.97 -0.33 41.72
CA THR A 807 25.77 -1.16 42.63
C THR A 807 25.46 -0.79 44.08
N GLY A 808 24.78 -1.68 44.82
CA GLY A 808 24.49 -1.47 46.24
C GLY A 808 23.33 -2.33 46.76
N ALA A 809 22.40 -2.69 45.88
CA ALA A 809 21.41 -3.73 46.11
C ALA A 809 21.30 -4.60 44.86
N ALA A 810 20.92 -5.87 45.01
CA ALA A 810 20.35 -6.57 43.87
C ALA A 810 19.07 -5.82 43.46
N PRO A 811 18.85 -5.51 42.17
CA PRO A 811 17.56 -4.99 41.74
C PRO A 811 16.51 -6.05 42.05
N ASN A 812 15.55 -5.72 42.92
CA ASN A 812 14.44 -6.60 43.31
C ASN A 812 13.39 -6.69 42.18
N GLY A 813 13.83 -6.99 40.96
CA GLY A 813 13.04 -6.93 39.75
C GLY A 813 13.59 -7.82 38.65
N ASP A 814 12.68 -8.43 37.91
CA ASP A 814 12.88 -9.27 36.74
C ASP A 814 13.56 -8.46 35.61
N LEU A 815 14.88 -8.65 35.44
CA LEU A 815 15.64 -7.98 34.40
C LEU A 815 15.76 -8.86 33.15
N ARG A 816 15.25 -8.36 32.01
CA ARG A 816 15.26 -9.06 30.72
C ARG A 816 16.01 -8.27 29.66
N PHE A 817 17.02 -8.90 29.06
CA PHE A 817 17.85 -8.32 28.01
C PHE A 817 17.67 -9.12 26.72
N TYR A 818 17.38 -8.45 25.61
CA TYR A 818 16.95 -9.07 24.35
C TYR A 818 18.03 -8.89 23.26
N ILE A 819 18.28 -9.93 22.48
CA ILE A 819 19.13 -9.86 21.28
C ILE A 819 18.45 -10.60 20.11
N THR A 820 18.47 -9.98 18.93
CA THR A 820 18.00 -10.59 17.67
C THR A 820 19.22 -10.80 16.77
N PHE A 821 19.42 -12.04 16.32
CA PHE A 821 20.61 -12.44 15.57
C PHE A 821 20.38 -12.26 14.07
N MET A 822 20.77 -11.11 13.50
CA MET A 822 20.39 -10.75 12.11
C MET A 822 21.14 -11.53 11.03
N THR A 823 22.45 -11.73 11.17
CA THR A 823 23.31 -12.49 10.23
C THR A 823 24.40 -13.23 10.99
N ARG A 824 24.86 -14.39 10.51
CA ARG A 824 25.96 -15.13 11.15
C ARG A 824 27.29 -14.34 11.16
N PRO A 825 28.20 -14.60 12.12
CA PRO A 825 29.54 -14.01 12.15
C PRO A 825 30.30 -14.22 10.83
N ARG A 826 31.06 -13.23 10.38
CA ARG A 826 31.78 -13.30 9.08
C ARG A 826 33.16 -13.95 9.17
N LEU A 827 33.72 -14.09 10.37
CA LEU A 827 35.10 -14.59 10.60
C LEU A 827 35.19 -16.14 10.66
N GLY A 828 34.42 -16.83 9.82
CA GLY A 828 34.45 -18.29 9.69
C GLY A 828 33.67 -19.06 10.75
N ALA A 829 33.67 -20.40 10.63
CA ALA A 829 32.80 -21.29 11.40
C ALA A 829 33.09 -21.38 12.92
N GLY A 830 34.22 -20.84 13.37
CA GLY A 830 34.57 -20.74 14.79
C GLY A 830 34.11 -19.43 15.46
N ALA A 831 33.64 -18.44 14.71
CA ALA A 831 33.24 -17.16 15.28
C ALA A 831 31.82 -17.22 15.88
N GLU A 832 31.63 -16.57 17.03
CA GLU A 832 30.37 -16.52 17.78
C GLU A 832 30.00 -15.08 18.12
N GLN A 833 28.76 -14.69 17.84
CA GLN A 833 28.17 -13.44 18.34
C GLN A 833 27.23 -13.72 19.51
N GLY A 834 27.15 -12.78 20.44
CA GLY A 834 26.31 -12.93 21.64
C GLY A 834 26.21 -11.66 22.48
N MET A 835 25.28 -11.72 23.42
CA MET A 835 25.07 -10.68 24.42
C MET A 835 25.91 -10.97 25.67
N ILE A 836 26.59 -9.94 26.19
CA ILE A 836 27.49 -10.05 27.34
C ILE A 836 26.94 -9.29 28.55
N PHE A 837 27.07 -9.92 29.72
CA PHE A 837 26.74 -9.33 31.00
C PHE A 837 27.83 -9.65 32.03
N ARG A 838 28.30 -8.62 32.73
CA ARG A 838 29.47 -8.72 33.63
C ARG A 838 29.10 -9.40 34.93
N SER A 839 29.90 -10.39 35.36
CA SER A 839 29.65 -11.04 36.65
C SER A 839 29.96 -10.13 37.83
N ASP A 840 31.02 -9.35 37.72
CA ASP A 840 31.50 -8.47 38.77
C ASP A 840 32.21 -7.24 38.20
N ASN A 841 32.87 -6.46 39.06
CA ASN A 841 33.56 -5.22 38.69
C ASN A 841 34.90 -5.46 37.95
N THR A 842 35.38 -6.70 37.83
CA THR A 842 36.57 -7.09 37.06
C THR A 842 36.23 -7.24 35.58
N ALA A 843 37.10 -6.77 34.68
CA ALA A 843 36.84 -6.80 33.24
C ALA A 843 36.85 -8.23 32.65
N ALA A 844 37.65 -9.12 33.24
CA ALA A 844 37.87 -10.48 32.75
C ALA A 844 36.80 -11.51 33.16
N ASN A 845 35.79 -11.10 33.94
CA ASN A 845 34.75 -11.99 34.46
C ASN A 845 33.38 -11.57 33.89
N PHE A 846 32.81 -12.41 33.03
CA PHE A 846 31.57 -12.11 32.32
C PHE A 846 30.84 -13.36 31.84
N TRP A 847 29.56 -13.22 31.54
CA TRP A 847 28.74 -14.20 30.86
C TRP A 847 28.49 -13.78 29.41
N MET A 848 28.36 -14.75 28.50
CA MET A 848 27.99 -14.54 27.10
C MET A 848 26.88 -15.51 26.69
N ALA A 849 25.73 -14.98 26.28
CA ALA A 849 24.64 -15.74 25.65
C ALA A 849 24.75 -15.61 24.12
N SER A 850 25.15 -16.69 23.45
CA SER A 850 25.45 -16.73 22.01
C SER A 850 24.35 -17.43 21.20
N ARG A 851 24.56 -17.62 19.89
CA ARG A 851 23.65 -18.40 19.03
C ARG A 851 23.50 -19.87 19.45
N THR A 852 24.45 -20.45 20.17
CA THR A 852 24.55 -21.90 20.41
C THR A 852 24.73 -22.28 21.88
N ARG A 853 25.16 -21.34 22.73
CA ARG A 853 25.53 -21.63 24.13
C ARG A 853 25.57 -20.41 25.04
N LEU A 854 25.39 -20.67 26.34
CA LEU A 854 25.75 -19.78 27.43
C LEU A 854 27.16 -20.15 27.92
N THR A 855 28.09 -19.18 27.95
CA THR A 855 29.43 -19.39 28.50
C THR A 855 29.75 -18.38 29.59
N LYS A 856 30.35 -18.81 30.71
CA LYS A 856 30.95 -17.91 31.71
C LYS A 856 32.46 -17.85 31.48
N ASN A 857 32.99 -16.65 31.31
CA ASN A 857 34.42 -16.35 31.37
C ASN A 857 34.79 -15.91 32.79
N VAL A 858 35.88 -16.44 33.33
CA VAL A 858 36.50 -15.99 34.59
C VAL A 858 38.00 -15.90 34.37
N ASN A 859 38.57 -14.70 34.47
CA ASN A 859 40.00 -14.42 34.26
C ASN A 859 40.56 -15.01 32.93
N GLY A 860 39.76 -14.99 31.86
CA GLY A 860 40.12 -15.54 30.54
C GLY A 860 39.76 -17.01 30.33
N ALA A 861 39.42 -17.76 31.39
CA ALA A 861 38.98 -19.14 31.28
C ALA A 861 37.47 -19.22 30.93
N VAL A 862 37.17 -19.65 29.70
CA VAL A 862 35.78 -19.77 29.19
C VAL A 862 35.20 -21.16 29.47
N THR A 863 34.24 -21.22 30.38
CA THR A 863 33.45 -22.42 30.71
C THR A 863 32.11 -22.40 29.99
N VAL A 864 31.70 -23.51 29.38
CA VAL A 864 30.36 -23.67 28.79
C VAL A 864 29.37 -24.10 29.88
N MET A 865 28.30 -23.33 30.05
CA MET A 865 27.33 -23.50 31.13
C MET A 865 26.00 -24.10 30.65
N ALA A 866 25.62 -23.86 29.40
CA ALA A 866 24.51 -24.51 28.72
C ALA A 866 24.69 -24.45 27.18
N THR A 867 24.09 -25.37 26.44
CA THR A 867 24.14 -25.45 24.97
C THR A 867 22.74 -25.68 24.40
N TRP A 868 22.46 -25.13 23.22
CA TRP A 868 21.17 -25.24 22.54
C TRP A 868 21.32 -25.34 21.01
N PRO A 869 20.33 -25.87 20.27
CA PRO A 869 20.30 -25.82 18.81
C PRO A 869 20.41 -24.38 18.32
N GLU A 870 21.21 -24.15 17.26
CA GLU A 870 21.56 -22.80 16.80
C GLU A 870 20.32 -21.91 16.60
N ILE A 871 20.39 -20.69 17.11
CA ILE A 871 19.40 -19.65 16.81
C ILE A 871 19.65 -19.17 15.35
N PRO A 872 18.67 -19.33 14.45
CA PRO A 872 18.82 -18.96 13.04
C PRO A 872 18.88 -17.44 12.86
N ASP A 873 19.22 -17.01 11.65
CA ASP A 873 19.13 -15.61 11.25
C ASP A 873 17.68 -15.09 11.39
N GLY A 874 17.51 -13.88 11.94
CA GLY A 874 16.23 -13.33 12.39
C GLY A 874 15.73 -13.86 13.74
N GLY A 875 16.34 -14.92 14.29
CA GLY A 875 15.95 -15.51 15.57
C GLY A 875 16.31 -14.61 16.77
N ARG A 876 15.41 -14.58 17.77
CA ARG A 876 15.53 -13.73 18.97
C ARG A 876 15.64 -14.57 20.24
N ILE A 877 16.58 -14.22 21.12
CA ILE A 877 16.63 -14.72 22.50
C ILE A 877 16.55 -13.56 23.49
N TYR A 878 16.23 -13.89 24.75
CA TYR A 878 16.50 -13.00 25.88
C TYR A 878 17.16 -13.75 27.03
N VAL A 879 17.95 -13.01 27.82
CA VAL A 879 18.45 -13.45 29.12
C VAL A 879 17.60 -12.80 30.19
N HIS A 880 17.06 -13.62 31.10
CA HIS A 880 16.39 -13.20 32.33
C HIS A 880 17.36 -13.38 33.49
N LEU A 881 17.61 -12.29 34.23
CA LEU A 881 18.40 -12.30 35.46
C LEU A 881 17.46 -12.11 36.65
N ALA A 882 17.39 -13.12 37.51
CA ALA A 882 16.66 -13.12 38.76
C ALA A 882 17.61 -13.40 39.93
N ALA A 883 17.11 -13.26 41.17
CA ALA A 883 17.90 -13.49 42.38
C ALA A 883 18.45 -14.93 42.43
N GLY A 884 19.76 -15.07 42.13
CA GLY A 884 20.45 -16.37 42.10
C GLY A 884 20.16 -17.26 40.88
N LEU A 885 19.56 -16.72 39.81
CA LEU A 885 19.19 -17.49 38.62
C LEU A 885 19.43 -16.72 37.31
N ILE A 886 20.10 -17.37 36.37
CA ILE A 886 20.29 -16.91 35.00
C ILE A 886 19.50 -17.83 34.07
N GLU A 887 18.52 -17.28 33.36
CA GLU A 887 17.71 -18.03 32.40
C GLU A 887 17.88 -17.47 31.00
N VAL A 888 17.84 -18.34 29.99
CA VAL A 888 17.86 -17.94 28.59
C VAL A 888 16.63 -18.49 27.89
N TYR A 889 15.94 -17.64 27.16
CA TYR A 889 14.67 -17.93 26.48
C TYR A 889 14.79 -17.64 24.98
N ARG A 890 14.13 -18.46 24.15
CA ARG A 890 14.03 -18.32 22.70
C ARG A 890 12.61 -17.95 22.28
N TYR A 891 12.45 -16.97 21.41
CA TYR A 891 11.21 -16.76 20.68
C TYR A 891 11.08 -17.78 19.55
N VAL A 892 9.92 -18.41 19.43
CA VAL A 892 9.63 -19.42 18.39
C VAL A 892 8.86 -18.80 17.23
N SER A 893 7.80 -18.06 17.54
CA SER A 893 6.97 -17.29 16.60
C SER A 893 6.24 -16.16 17.36
N PRO A 894 5.67 -15.15 16.67
CA PRO A 894 4.77 -14.18 17.28
C PRO A 894 3.54 -14.87 17.93
N GLY A 895 3.04 -14.32 19.03
CA GLY A 895 1.91 -14.87 19.78
C GLY A 895 2.22 -16.09 20.66
N VAL A 896 3.26 -16.87 20.34
CA VAL A 896 3.67 -18.06 21.12
C VAL A 896 4.59 -17.66 22.29
N ALA A 897 4.37 -18.27 23.46
CA ALA A 897 5.18 -18.04 24.65
C ALA A 897 6.67 -18.40 24.42
N PRO A 898 7.63 -17.59 24.90
CA PRO A 898 9.05 -17.88 24.76
C PRO A 898 9.45 -19.19 25.46
N VAL A 899 10.18 -20.05 24.74
CA VAL A 899 10.65 -21.35 25.26
C VAL A 899 11.95 -21.14 26.03
N LYS A 900 12.00 -21.60 27.29
CA LYS A 900 13.24 -21.59 28.09
C LYS A 900 14.24 -22.61 27.50
N ILE A 901 15.41 -22.13 27.09
CA ILE A 901 16.50 -22.91 26.47
C ILE A 901 17.71 -23.10 27.40
N ALA A 902 17.82 -22.33 28.48
CA ALA A 902 18.75 -22.59 29.58
C ALA A 902 18.24 -22.03 30.91
N SER A 903 18.70 -22.63 32.01
CA SER A 903 18.48 -22.15 33.38
C SER A 903 19.70 -22.58 34.22
N VAL A 904 20.38 -21.62 34.84
CA VAL A 904 21.63 -21.83 35.59
C VAL A 904 21.53 -21.10 36.93
N ALA A 905 21.57 -21.87 38.02
CA ALA A 905 21.58 -21.31 39.37
C ALA A 905 22.97 -20.73 39.72
N GLN A 906 23.00 -19.66 40.51
CA GLN A 906 24.23 -19.03 40.98
C GLN A 906 24.11 -18.54 42.42
N ALA A 907 25.19 -18.71 43.21
CA ALA A 907 25.24 -18.33 44.63
C ALA A 907 25.36 -16.82 44.91
N THR A 908 25.64 -16.00 43.91
CA THR A 908 25.79 -14.53 44.01
C THR A 908 25.09 -13.83 42.85
N PRO A 909 24.41 -12.68 43.09
CA PRO A 909 23.84 -11.87 42.02
C PRO A 909 24.97 -11.14 41.26
N ASP A 910 25.17 -11.56 40.02
CA ASP A 910 26.15 -11.05 39.06
C ASP A 910 25.57 -9.85 38.29
N GLY A 911 26.18 -8.65 38.35
CA GLY A 911 25.52 -7.46 37.79
C GLY A 911 26.28 -6.13 37.79
N GLY A 912 27.45 -6.07 37.12
CA GLY A 912 28.21 -4.81 36.95
C GLY A 912 27.80 -3.96 35.73
N GLY A 913 27.33 -4.58 34.65
CA GLY A 913 26.96 -3.88 33.40
C GLY A 913 26.83 -4.81 32.18
N PHE A 914 26.37 -4.26 31.06
CA PHE A 914 25.95 -5.01 29.87
C PHE A 914 26.60 -4.50 28.58
N GLY A 915 26.91 -5.41 27.66
CA GLY A 915 27.48 -5.12 26.35
C GLY A 915 27.17 -6.22 25.34
N LEU A 916 27.74 -6.11 24.15
CA LEU A 916 27.56 -7.06 23.04
C LEU A 916 28.92 -7.37 22.42
N MET A 917 29.13 -8.59 21.94
CA MET A 917 30.43 -9.03 21.40
C MET A 917 30.27 -10.02 20.24
N GLU A 918 31.09 -9.84 19.21
CA GLU A 918 31.49 -10.88 18.25
C GLU A 918 32.88 -11.38 18.70
N ARG A 919 33.03 -12.68 18.96
CA ARG A 919 34.33 -13.30 19.26
C ARG A 919 34.71 -14.24 18.11
N SER A 920 35.92 -14.12 17.58
CA SER A 920 36.57 -15.27 16.94
C SER A 920 37.12 -16.15 18.05
N LEU A 921 36.83 -17.46 18.03
CA LEU A 921 37.50 -18.40 18.93
C LEU A 921 38.99 -18.50 18.59
#